data_AF-A0A1Z9B1U6-F1
#
_entry.id   AF-A0A1Z9B1U6-F1
#
_cell.length_a   1.000
_cell.length_b   1.000
_cell.length_c   1.000
_cell.angle_alpha   90.00
_cell.angle_beta   90.00
_cell.angle_gamma   90.00
#
_symmetry.space_group_name_H-M   'P 1'
#
loop_
_entity.id
_entity.type
_entity.pdbx_description
1 polymer ?
#
loop_
_entity_poly.entity_id
_entity_poly.type
_entity_poly.pdbx_seq_one_letter_code
_entity_poly.pdbx_strand_id
1 'polypeptide(L)'
;MFRAVMTNDQNRSWMVPFASVAAFVMLAQLVAGRATREALFLANFEADDLPYAMAAAGVLSVAGSIPAAKALAHFGPGRVVPFFFALSTLLFTVEWLLAHRAPHFVAVMLYLHLAAASTLLVSGFWAILNERFDPHSAKGGLARVASFATAGGMLGGLLSERIGVLFGLDMTLIVMAGMHGFCALLVGWIGRFEALTTEAPAQEESELSGLGAIRSAPYLKLLVATTVTFAILDAPLDFAIRAGAAGEFDSGKELIRFFGFYYTAVGVATFLMQTTLTQKVIARFGIGTAMASMPVMVVVTGGAALISPVLAAFVALRGTTSVLTNSVYRTGFELLYTPLPLRLKRPAKPVVDVGGDGLGDVLGAGLVLAIISAWPVGQLVGVTAAAIGLAFVLIWLLIRLQRAYREQLTENLEGGNLQAVVVDGPAPDVTHSHIQLDRSAIRARLHEMGLPGSPSQVSEEGSTSEWIQALSDSTRAQGAAQGLREKGVAARGPLLEALADSDRPDLAKLFLPGLLERIPDASVLEGLLSTMAKDDFEVRFRSARAAVRIVQKHTELTPAAERVLETVRDELRNSGVAPPVESVSVTEDRTESVLISDYPNLPVARRLEHVLTLLALECGTDLMRSVLLGLYSENPAFLGNALEYLDSSLPEDLRREFPEVLGGRLQRLQSPTARERAARDVEAELLRQAQTRILGPGFGPGDPKDESN
;
A
#
# COMPACT_ATOMS: atom_id res chain seq x y z
N MET A 1 -39.54 2.06 15.53
CA MET A 1 -38.78 3.28 15.19
C MET A 1 -37.27 3.11 15.39
N PHE A 2 -36.78 2.71 16.58
CA PHE A 2 -35.35 2.46 16.84
C PHE A 2 -34.67 1.41 15.93
N ARG A 3 -35.43 0.39 15.48
CA ARG A 3 -34.96 -0.66 14.56
C ARG A 3 -34.84 -0.20 13.09
N ALA A 4 -35.60 0.83 12.70
CA ALA A 4 -35.67 1.31 11.31
C ALA A 4 -34.61 2.40 11.01
N VAL A 5 -34.09 3.06 12.04
CA VAL A 5 -32.94 3.98 11.92
C VAL A 5 -31.61 3.21 11.83
N MET A 6 -31.56 1.97 12.35
CA MET A 6 -30.35 1.12 12.32
C MET A 6 -30.13 0.34 11.01
N THR A 7 -31.10 0.34 10.09
CA THR A 7 -31.03 -0.39 8.80
C THR A 7 -30.66 0.49 7.62
N ASN A 8 -30.29 1.76 7.84
CA ASN A 8 -29.77 2.59 6.76
C ASN A 8 -28.27 2.25 6.56
N ASP A 9 -27.98 1.46 5.51
CA ASP A 9 -26.67 0.87 5.22
C ASP A 9 -25.51 1.88 5.12
N GLN A 10 -25.80 3.17 4.98
CA GLN A 10 -24.79 4.23 4.80
C GLN A 10 -24.17 4.81 6.08
N ASN A 11 -24.61 4.42 7.29
CA ASN A 11 -23.99 5.00 8.49
C ASN A 11 -23.95 4.07 9.72
N ARG A 12 -23.20 2.96 9.65
CA ARG A 12 -22.86 2.10 10.80
C ARG A 12 -21.95 2.79 11.84
N SER A 13 -21.77 4.12 11.77
CA SER A 13 -20.97 4.91 12.72
C SER A 13 -21.42 4.75 14.19
N TRP A 14 -22.68 4.40 14.43
CA TRP A 14 -23.21 4.12 15.76
C TRP A 14 -22.56 2.89 16.43
N MET A 15 -21.94 1.98 15.67
CA MET A 15 -21.17 0.83 16.19
C MET A 15 -19.75 1.23 16.63
N VAL A 16 -19.21 2.35 16.14
CA VAL A 16 -17.85 2.82 16.42
C VAL A 16 -17.57 3.01 17.92
N PRO A 17 -18.46 3.61 18.74
CA PRO A 17 -18.23 3.72 20.18
C PRO A 17 -18.08 2.36 20.87
N PHE A 18 -18.93 1.39 20.53
CA PHE A 18 -18.87 0.04 21.09
C PHE A 18 -17.59 -0.69 20.67
N ALA A 19 -17.22 -0.59 19.39
CA ALA A 19 -15.95 -1.12 18.89
C ALA A 19 -14.75 -0.45 19.57
N SER A 20 -14.81 0.85 19.82
CA SER A 20 -13.75 1.62 20.50
C SER A 20 -13.59 1.17 21.96
N VAL A 21 -14.69 0.99 22.68
CA VAL A 21 -14.67 0.46 24.06
C VAL A 21 -14.16 -0.97 24.09
N ALA A 22 -14.62 -1.84 23.19
CA ALA A 22 -14.14 -3.22 23.09
C ALA A 22 -12.63 -3.27 22.79
N ALA A 23 -12.15 -2.44 21.87
CA ALA A 23 -10.72 -2.34 21.54
C ALA A 23 -9.89 -1.84 22.73
N PHE A 24 -10.38 -0.82 23.44
CA PHE A 24 -9.72 -0.32 24.65
C PHE A 24 -9.58 -1.43 25.70
N VAL A 25 -10.68 -2.12 26.04
CA VAL A 25 -10.69 -3.16 27.07
C VAL A 25 -9.85 -4.36 26.64
N MET A 26 -9.93 -4.78 25.38
CA MET A 26 -9.13 -5.88 24.81
C MET A 26 -7.63 -5.60 24.92
N LEU A 27 -7.19 -4.41 24.50
CA LEU A 27 -5.76 -4.07 24.53
C LEU A 27 -5.27 -3.78 25.95
N ALA A 28 -6.12 -3.20 26.81
CA ALA A 28 -5.81 -3.04 28.23
C ALA A 28 -5.61 -4.40 28.90
N GLN A 29 -6.50 -5.36 28.63
CA GLN A 29 -6.37 -6.73 29.13
C GLN A 29 -5.10 -7.36 28.60
N LEU A 30 -4.79 -7.22 27.31
CA LEU A 30 -3.62 -7.85 26.70
C LEU A 30 -2.31 -7.40 27.38
N VAL A 31 -2.18 -6.09 27.63
CA VAL A 31 -0.99 -5.54 28.29
C VAL A 31 -0.96 -5.89 29.77
N ALA A 32 -2.10 -5.79 30.45
CA ALA A 32 -2.22 -6.20 31.85
C ALA A 32 -1.89 -7.68 32.05
N GLY A 33 -2.40 -8.53 31.16
CA GLY A 33 -2.23 -9.97 31.10
C GLY A 33 -0.77 -10.37 30.96
N ARG A 34 -0.02 -9.68 30.07
CA ARG A 34 1.43 -9.89 29.98
C ARG A 34 2.12 -9.61 31.31
N ALA A 35 1.87 -8.46 31.93
CA ALA A 35 2.48 -8.13 33.22
C ALA A 35 2.17 -9.17 34.30
N THR A 36 0.90 -9.58 34.41
CA THR A 36 0.46 -10.58 35.39
C THR A 36 1.03 -11.97 35.11
N ARG A 37 1.08 -12.38 33.84
CA ARG A 37 1.69 -13.65 33.41
C ARG A 37 3.15 -13.73 33.82
N GLU A 38 3.94 -12.71 33.48
CA GLU A 38 5.37 -12.72 33.79
C GLU A 38 5.61 -12.72 35.30
N ALA A 39 4.87 -11.89 36.04
CA ALA A 39 4.97 -11.82 37.48
C ALA A 39 4.54 -13.12 38.17
N LEU A 40 3.44 -13.74 37.73
CA LEU A 40 2.96 -15.01 38.29
C LEU A 40 3.92 -16.15 37.97
N PHE A 41 4.49 -16.19 36.76
CA PHE A 41 5.45 -17.22 36.38
C PHE A 41 6.72 -17.12 37.24
N LEU A 42 7.34 -15.95 37.31
CA LEU A 42 8.56 -15.72 38.09
C LEU A 42 8.35 -15.80 39.61
N ALA A 43 7.12 -15.64 40.10
CA ALA A 43 6.80 -15.88 41.50
C ALA A 43 6.74 -17.37 41.87
N ASN A 44 6.67 -18.28 40.88
CA ASN A 44 6.49 -19.73 41.10
C ASN A 44 7.57 -20.60 40.44
N PHE A 45 8.37 -20.04 39.54
CA PHE A 45 9.40 -20.74 38.79
C PHE A 45 10.68 -19.90 38.75
N GLU A 46 11.81 -20.57 38.57
CA GLU A 46 13.08 -19.88 38.40
C GLU A 46 13.16 -19.24 37.01
N ALA A 47 14.02 -18.23 36.85
CA ALA A 47 14.19 -17.57 35.55
C ALA A 47 14.62 -18.56 34.46
N ASP A 48 15.40 -19.58 34.83
CA ASP A 48 15.91 -20.63 33.95
C ASP A 48 14.79 -21.51 33.36
N ASP A 49 13.59 -21.49 33.96
CA ASP A 49 12.42 -22.22 33.45
C ASP A 49 11.66 -21.45 32.34
N LEU A 50 11.88 -20.13 32.21
CA LEU A 50 11.20 -19.27 31.22
C LEU A 50 11.27 -19.79 29.78
N PRO A 51 12.44 -20.26 29.28
CA PRO A 51 12.54 -20.70 27.89
C PRO A 51 11.65 -21.92 27.58
N TYR A 52 11.38 -22.79 28.56
CA TYR A 52 10.44 -23.91 28.35
C TYR A 52 9.02 -23.40 28.13
N ALA A 53 8.58 -22.41 28.91
CA ALA A 53 7.28 -21.79 28.74
C ALA A 53 7.18 -21.02 27.41
N MET A 54 8.25 -20.33 27.01
CA MET A 54 8.34 -19.68 25.70
C MET A 54 8.25 -20.69 24.55
N ALA A 55 9.01 -21.77 24.59
CA ALA A 55 8.97 -22.82 23.57
C ALA A 55 7.59 -23.48 23.49
N ALA A 56 6.98 -23.81 24.63
CA ALA A 56 5.64 -24.38 24.69
C ALA A 56 4.57 -23.42 24.12
N ALA A 57 4.69 -22.12 24.41
CA ALA A 57 3.82 -21.08 23.84
C ALA A 57 3.99 -20.94 22.32
N GLY A 58 5.23 -20.99 21.82
CA GLY A 58 5.53 -20.98 20.39
C GLY A 58 4.93 -22.18 19.66
N VAL A 59 5.14 -23.39 20.19
CA VAL A 59 4.55 -24.63 19.66
C VAL A 59 3.03 -24.55 19.65
N LEU A 60 2.41 -24.09 20.76
CA LEU A 60 0.97 -23.94 20.86
C LEU A 60 0.41 -22.94 19.84
N SER A 61 1.10 -21.82 19.63
CA SER A 61 0.72 -20.78 18.66
C SER A 61 0.76 -21.32 17.23
N VAL A 62 1.84 -22.02 16.86
CA VAL A 62 1.96 -22.67 15.54
C VAL A 62 0.86 -23.72 15.35
N ALA A 63 0.68 -24.61 16.33
CA ALA A 63 -0.31 -25.68 16.25
C ALA A 63 -1.76 -25.15 16.21
N GLY A 64 -2.04 -24.06 16.93
CA GLY A 64 -3.36 -23.44 17.01
C GLY A 64 -3.72 -22.54 15.83
N SER A 65 -2.73 -22.01 15.10
CA SER A 65 -2.95 -21.06 14.00
C SER A 65 -3.82 -21.61 12.86
N ILE A 66 -3.56 -22.84 12.40
CA ILE A 66 -4.29 -23.46 11.29
C ILE A 66 -5.75 -23.77 11.67
N PRO A 67 -6.03 -24.45 12.80
CA PRO A 67 -7.41 -24.64 13.26
C PRO A 67 -8.16 -23.33 13.45
N ALA A 68 -7.52 -22.30 14.02
CA ALA A 68 -8.14 -21.01 14.24
C ALA A 68 -8.48 -20.31 12.92
N ALA A 69 -7.57 -20.31 11.95
CA ALA A 69 -7.81 -19.77 10.61
C ALA A 69 -8.95 -20.50 9.90
N LYS A 70 -8.98 -21.85 9.97
CA LYS A 70 -10.08 -22.65 9.42
C LYS A 70 -11.41 -22.36 10.09
N ALA A 71 -11.43 -22.19 11.41
CA ALA A 71 -12.64 -21.85 12.15
C ALA A 71 -13.16 -20.47 11.74
N LEU A 72 -12.29 -19.46 11.65
CA LEU A 72 -12.64 -18.12 11.20
C LEU A 72 -13.21 -18.12 9.78
N ALA A 73 -12.60 -18.87 8.86
CA ALA A 73 -13.08 -19.00 7.49
C ALA A 73 -14.43 -19.73 7.38
N HIS A 74 -14.63 -20.79 8.17
CA HIS A 74 -15.82 -21.63 8.06
C HIS A 74 -17.03 -21.08 8.81
N PHE A 75 -16.83 -20.55 10.04
CA PHE A 75 -17.93 -20.10 10.91
C PHE A 75 -18.11 -18.57 10.91
N GLY A 76 -17.15 -17.84 10.33
CA GLY A 76 -17.07 -16.39 10.32
C GLY A 76 -16.50 -15.82 11.64
N PRO A 77 -15.75 -14.71 11.57
CA PRO A 77 -15.14 -14.08 12.75
C PRO A 77 -16.20 -13.60 13.76
N GLY A 78 -17.38 -13.17 13.28
CA GLY A 78 -18.49 -12.71 14.14
C GLY A 78 -19.04 -13.75 15.13
N ARG A 79 -18.77 -15.05 14.94
CA ARG A 79 -19.13 -16.12 15.90
C ARG A 79 -17.92 -16.66 16.65
N VAL A 80 -16.81 -16.83 15.94
CA VAL A 80 -15.59 -17.46 16.48
C VAL A 80 -14.94 -16.58 17.53
N VAL A 81 -14.77 -15.28 17.27
CA VAL A 81 -14.03 -14.38 18.17
C VAL A 81 -14.76 -14.17 19.50
N PRO A 82 -16.10 -13.91 19.54
CA PRO A 82 -16.83 -13.86 20.81
C PRO A 82 -16.77 -15.17 21.59
N PHE A 83 -16.81 -16.32 20.89
CA PHE A 83 -16.64 -17.63 21.53
C PHE A 83 -15.27 -17.76 22.19
N PHE A 84 -14.19 -17.36 21.53
CA PHE A 84 -12.85 -17.39 22.13
C PHE A 84 -12.69 -16.38 23.28
N PHE A 85 -13.34 -15.22 23.25
CA PHE A 85 -13.40 -14.34 24.42
C PHE A 85 -14.15 -14.98 25.59
N ALA A 86 -15.27 -15.66 25.34
CA ALA A 86 -16.03 -16.37 26.37
C ALA A 86 -15.24 -17.57 26.92
N LEU A 87 -14.55 -18.32 26.06
CA LEU A 87 -13.64 -19.40 26.46
C LEU A 87 -12.50 -18.86 27.32
N SER A 88 -11.88 -17.75 26.92
CA SER A 88 -10.84 -17.10 27.71
C SER A 88 -11.35 -16.62 29.07
N THR A 89 -12.58 -16.10 29.12
CA THR A 89 -13.26 -15.75 30.38
C THR A 89 -13.42 -16.95 31.31
N LEU A 90 -13.84 -18.10 30.75
CA LEU A 90 -13.95 -19.35 31.49
C LEU A 90 -12.58 -19.81 32.00
N LEU A 91 -11.54 -19.76 31.15
CA LEU A 91 -10.18 -20.14 31.52
C LEU A 91 -9.64 -19.27 32.66
N PHE A 92 -9.80 -17.94 32.60
CA PHE A 92 -9.42 -17.04 33.70
C PHE A 92 -10.17 -17.35 35.00
N THR A 93 -11.45 -17.74 34.90
CA THR A 93 -12.23 -18.13 36.07
C THR A 93 -11.72 -19.44 36.68
N VAL A 94 -11.36 -20.42 35.84
CA VAL A 94 -10.76 -21.69 36.28
C VAL A 94 -9.38 -21.45 36.90
N GLU A 95 -8.55 -20.63 36.27
CA GLU A 95 -7.24 -20.20 36.77
C GLU A 95 -7.38 -19.54 38.15
N TRP A 96 -8.35 -18.63 38.31
CA TRP A 96 -8.65 -18.01 39.60
C TRP A 96 -9.07 -19.02 40.67
N LEU A 97 -9.95 -19.98 40.34
CA LEU A 97 -10.38 -21.03 41.26
C LEU A 97 -9.24 -21.97 41.71
N LEU A 98 -8.24 -22.14 40.84
CA LEU A 98 -7.08 -22.99 41.07
C LEU A 98 -5.87 -22.23 41.63
N ALA A 99 -5.87 -20.89 41.61
CA ALA A 99 -4.70 -20.06 41.93
C ALA A 99 -4.07 -20.40 43.28
N HIS A 100 -4.90 -20.66 44.29
CA HIS A 100 -4.43 -21.06 45.63
C HIS A 100 -4.13 -22.56 45.76
N ARG A 101 -4.77 -23.41 44.95
CA ARG A 101 -4.67 -24.88 45.08
C ARG A 101 -3.51 -25.46 44.27
N ALA A 102 -3.20 -24.87 43.13
CA ALA A 102 -2.21 -25.34 42.18
C ALA A 102 -1.49 -24.16 41.51
N PRO A 103 -0.78 -23.30 42.28
CA PRO A 103 -0.21 -22.05 41.77
C PRO A 103 0.79 -22.25 40.62
N HIS A 104 1.64 -23.29 40.68
CA HIS A 104 2.55 -23.64 39.58
C HIS A 104 1.81 -24.02 38.29
N PHE A 105 0.72 -24.80 38.40
CA PHE A 105 -0.11 -25.15 37.24
C PHE A 105 -0.78 -23.91 36.64
N VAL A 106 -1.32 -23.02 37.48
CA VAL A 106 -1.95 -21.78 37.04
C VAL A 106 -0.95 -20.85 36.37
N ALA A 107 0.28 -20.74 36.87
CA ALA A 107 1.34 -19.97 36.25
C ALA A 107 1.64 -20.43 34.81
N VAL A 108 1.80 -21.74 34.59
CA VAL A 108 2.02 -22.31 33.25
C VAL A 108 0.78 -22.16 32.37
N MET A 109 -0.41 -22.50 32.90
CA MET A 109 -1.67 -22.43 32.17
C MET A 109 -1.97 -20.99 31.71
N LEU A 110 -1.86 -20.02 32.60
CA LEU A 110 -2.03 -18.60 32.30
C LEU A 110 -1.03 -18.16 31.23
N TYR A 111 0.21 -18.67 31.30
CA TYR A 111 1.24 -18.32 30.34
C TYR A 111 0.89 -18.73 28.91
N LEU A 112 0.48 -19.99 28.76
CA LEU A 112 0.07 -20.58 27.48
C LEU A 112 -1.26 -19.99 26.99
N HIS A 113 -2.22 -19.79 27.89
CA HIS A 113 -3.52 -19.20 27.60
C HIS A 113 -3.37 -17.80 26.99
N LEU A 114 -2.64 -16.89 27.64
CA LEU A 114 -2.42 -15.54 27.12
C LEU A 114 -1.62 -15.54 25.81
N ALA A 115 -0.62 -16.41 25.69
CA ALA A 115 0.15 -16.52 24.45
C ALA A 115 -0.75 -16.89 23.25
N ALA A 116 -1.59 -17.92 23.40
CA ALA A 116 -2.47 -18.38 22.33
C ALA A 116 -3.65 -17.43 22.07
N ALA A 117 -4.25 -16.85 23.12
CA ALA A 117 -5.44 -16.01 22.98
C ALA A 117 -5.13 -14.65 22.35
N SER A 118 -3.98 -14.06 22.68
CA SER A 118 -3.66 -12.68 22.31
C SER A 118 -3.69 -12.39 20.80
N THR A 119 -3.01 -13.21 20.01
CA THR A 119 -2.89 -13.04 18.55
C THR A 119 -4.21 -13.29 17.84
N LEU A 120 -4.93 -14.34 18.26
CA LEU A 120 -6.23 -14.71 17.71
C LEU A 120 -7.30 -13.65 17.98
N LEU A 121 -7.41 -13.17 19.22
CA LEU A 121 -8.45 -12.23 19.63
C LEU A 121 -8.27 -10.86 18.96
N VAL A 122 -7.04 -10.34 18.91
CA VAL A 122 -6.75 -9.07 18.23
C VAL A 122 -7.00 -9.18 16.73
N SER A 123 -6.46 -10.21 16.07
CA SER A 123 -6.61 -10.38 14.62
C SER A 123 -8.07 -10.62 14.23
N GLY A 124 -8.76 -11.46 15.00
CA GLY A 124 -10.18 -11.74 14.80
C GLY A 124 -11.07 -10.53 15.05
N PHE A 125 -10.76 -9.68 16.03
CA PHE A 125 -11.47 -8.42 16.26
C PHE A 125 -11.39 -7.50 15.03
N TRP A 126 -10.20 -7.33 14.45
CA TRP A 126 -10.04 -6.55 13.22
C TRP A 126 -10.76 -7.19 12.04
N ALA A 127 -10.78 -8.52 11.93
CA ALA A 127 -11.57 -9.23 10.92
C ALA A 127 -13.07 -8.93 11.04
N ILE A 128 -13.63 -8.90 12.27
CA ILE A 128 -15.02 -8.49 12.49
C ILE A 128 -15.26 -7.06 12.00
N LEU A 129 -14.37 -6.12 12.34
CA LEU A 129 -14.55 -4.73 11.91
C LEU A 129 -14.51 -4.61 10.39
N ASN A 130 -13.57 -5.29 9.73
CA ASN A 130 -13.43 -5.27 8.28
C ASN A 130 -14.65 -5.87 7.57
N GLU A 131 -15.31 -6.88 8.14
CA GLU A 131 -16.55 -7.42 7.58
C GLU A 131 -17.79 -6.54 7.85
N ARG A 132 -17.70 -5.60 8.80
CA ARG A 132 -18.87 -4.84 9.30
C ARG A 132 -18.85 -3.37 8.94
N PHE A 133 -17.69 -2.83 8.61
CA PHE A 133 -17.49 -1.45 8.17
C PHE A 133 -16.94 -1.47 6.75
N ASP A 134 -17.51 -0.64 5.86
CA ASP A 134 -16.87 -0.36 4.58
C ASP A 134 -15.58 0.48 4.83
N PRO A 135 -14.39 0.02 4.40
CA PRO A 135 -13.12 0.69 4.65
C PRO A 135 -13.10 2.16 4.20
N HIS A 136 -13.80 2.50 3.12
CA HIS A 136 -13.79 3.83 2.52
C HIS A 136 -14.66 4.82 3.32
N SER A 137 -15.91 4.44 3.60
CA SER A 137 -16.84 5.30 4.34
C SER A 137 -16.54 5.39 5.85
N ALA A 138 -15.86 4.39 6.43
CA ALA A 138 -15.62 4.31 7.87
C ALA A 138 -14.21 4.71 8.32
N LYS A 139 -13.36 5.27 7.45
CA LYS A 139 -11.94 5.61 7.74
C LYS A 139 -11.76 6.36 9.07
N GLY A 140 -12.54 7.40 9.33
CA GLY A 140 -12.49 8.16 10.58
C GLY A 140 -12.98 7.38 11.82
N GLY A 141 -13.95 6.48 11.64
CA GLY A 141 -14.45 5.60 12.69
C GLY A 141 -13.43 4.53 13.09
N LEU A 142 -12.84 3.85 12.10
CA LEU A 142 -11.79 2.85 12.32
C LEU A 142 -10.52 3.48 12.93
N ALA A 143 -10.14 4.68 12.51
CA ALA A 143 -9.06 5.44 13.13
C ALA A 143 -9.32 5.74 14.62
N ARG A 144 -10.58 6.06 14.98
CA ARG A 144 -10.98 6.24 16.38
C ARG A 144 -10.85 4.93 17.17
N VAL A 145 -11.31 3.81 16.62
CA VAL A 145 -11.17 2.49 17.26
C VAL A 145 -9.69 2.16 17.51
N ALA A 146 -8.82 2.37 16.52
CA ALA A 146 -7.37 2.18 16.65
C ALA A 146 -6.75 3.07 17.75
N SER A 147 -7.22 4.31 17.86
CA SER A 147 -6.77 5.25 18.90
C SER A 147 -7.14 4.75 20.30
N PHE A 148 -8.37 4.25 20.48
CA PHE A 148 -8.81 3.65 21.74
C PHE A 148 -8.07 2.35 22.06
N ALA A 149 -7.77 1.51 21.06
CA ALA A 149 -6.93 0.33 21.24
C ALA A 149 -5.55 0.72 21.81
N THR A 150 -4.94 1.77 21.26
CA THR A 150 -3.63 2.27 21.70
C THR A 150 -3.69 2.83 23.12
N ALA A 151 -4.71 3.64 23.43
CA ALA A 151 -4.94 4.14 24.79
C ALA A 151 -5.16 3.00 25.80
N GLY A 152 -5.89 1.96 25.42
CA GLY A 152 -6.08 0.75 26.21
C GLY A 152 -4.76 0.06 26.52
N GLY A 153 -3.91 -0.14 25.51
CA GLY A 153 -2.58 -0.72 25.69
C GLY A 153 -1.69 0.10 26.64
N MET A 154 -1.70 1.43 26.53
CA MET A 154 -0.93 2.32 27.40
C MET A 154 -1.40 2.23 28.88
N LEU A 155 -2.71 2.25 29.09
CA LEU A 155 -3.31 2.25 30.44
C LEU A 155 -3.41 0.85 31.07
N GLY A 156 -3.34 -0.22 30.27
CA GLY A 156 -3.43 -1.61 30.74
C GLY A 156 -2.34 -1.99 31.74
N GLY A 157 -1.10 -1.54 31.53
CA GLY A 157 0.01 -1.80 32.46
C GLY A 157 -0.21 -1.15 33.84
N LEU A 158 -0.68 0.10 33.86
CA LEU A 158 -1.03 0.82 35.08
C LEU A 158 -2.22 0.17 35.79
N LEU A 159 -3.23 -0.27 35.03
CA LEU A 159 -4.37 -0.99 35.60
C LEU A 159 -3.93 -2.30 36.26
N SER A 160 -3.02 -3.06 35.61
CA SER A 160 -2.43 -4.28 36.18
C SER A 160 -1.65 -4.01 37.46
N GLU A 161 -0.81 -2.97 37.47
CA GLU A 161 -0.05 -2.57 38.66
C GLU A 161 -1.00 -2.20 39.82
N ARG A 162 -2.00 -1.35 39.56
CA ARG A 162 -2.92 -0.90 40.61
C ARG A 162 -3.76 -2.04 41.16
N ILE A 163 -4.29 -2.91 40.29
CA ILE A 163 -5.11 -4.05 40.74
C ILE A 163 -4.25 -5.06 41.49
N GLY A 164 -3.06 -5.40 40.96
CA GLY A 164 -2.15 -6.35 41.58
C GLY A 164 -1.67 -5.91 42.97
N VAL A 165 -1.40 -4.61 43.15
CA VAL A 165 -0.98 -4.04 44.44
C VAL A 165 -2.15 -3.96 45.43
N LEU A 166 -3.32 -3.47 45.00
CA LEU A 166 -4.45 -3.21 45.89
C LEU A 166 -5.22 -4.46 46.29
N PHE A 167 -5.40 -5.40 45.34
CA PHE A 167 -6.31 -6.54 45.51
C PHE A 167 -5.59 -7.90 45.43
N GLY A 168 -4.30 -7.92 45.11
CA GLY A 168 -3.51 -9.14 44.99
C GLY A 168 -3.66 -9.84 43.64
N LEU A 169 -2.84 -10.87 43.46
CA LEU A 169 -2.72 -11.58 42.18
C LEU A 169 -4.01 -12.33 41.81
N ASP A 170 -4.70 -12.88 42.81
CA ASP A 170 -5.96 -13.62 42.59
C ASP A 170 -7.06 -12.71 42.04
N MET A 171 -7.23 -11.52 42.62
CA MET A 171 -8.24 -10.57 42.16
C MET A 171 -7.90 -10.01 40.77
N THR A 172 -6.63 -10.07 40.36
CA THR A 172 -6.23 -9.68 39.01
C THR A 172 -6.81 -10.65 37.97
N LEU A 173 -6.83 -11.96 38.26
CA LEU A 173 -7.40 -12.98 37.35
C LEU A 173 -8.91 -12.80 37.15
N ILE A 174 -9.67 -12.52 38.23
CA ILE A 174 -11.13 -12.31 38.09
C ILE A 174 -11.46 -11.00 37.36
N VAL A 175 -10.65 -9.94 37.54
CA VAL A 175 -10.82 -8.71 36.75
C VAL A 175 -10.53 -8.96 35.27
N MET A 176 -9.48 -9.74 34.95
CA MET A 176 -9.20 -10.15 33.57
C MET A 176 -10.33 -10.99 32.96
N ALA A 177 -10.91 -11.92 33.73
CA ALA A 177 -12.10 -12.65 33.33
C ALA A 177 -13.25 -11.69 32.99
N GLY A 178 -13.50 -10.70 33.86
CA GLY A 178 -14.52 -9.67 33.63
C GLY A 178 -14.28 -8.85 32.36
N MET A 179 -13.02 -8.45 32.09
CA MET A 179 -12.64 -7.70 30.89
C MET A 179 -12.90 -8.51 29.62
N HIS A 180 -12.46 -9.78 29.57
CA HIS A 180 -12.74 -10.65 28.43
C HIS A 180 -14.22 -11.02 28.29
N GLY A 181 -14.94 -11.18 29.41
CA GLY A 181 -16.38 -11.41 29.39
C GLY A 181 -17.13 -10.20 28.80
N PHE A 182 -16.69 -8.99 29.16
CA PHE A 182 -17.22 -7.76 28.59
C PHE A 182 -16.90 -7.63 27.09
N CYS A 183 -15.68 -7.99 26.66
CA CYS A 183 -15.35 -8.09 25.24
C CYS A 183 -16.22 -9.14 24.52
N ALA A 184 -16.46 -10.32 25.11
CA ALA A 184 -17.33 -11.33 24.53
C ALA A 184 -18.75 -10.80 24.27
N LEU A 185 -19.30 -10.03 25.21
CA LEU A 185 -20.61 -9.39 25.07
C LEU A 185 -20.63 -8.32 23.98
N LEU A 186 -19.68 -7.37 24.00
CA LEU A 186 -19.63 -6.28 23.02
C LEU A 186 -19.34 -6.79 21.61
N VAL A 187 -18.30 -7.60 21.46
CA VAL A 187 -17.89 -8.16 20.16
C VAL A 187 -18.92 -9.15 19.66
N GLY A 188 -19.54 -9.95 20.54
CA GLY A 188 -20.65 -10.83 20.19
C GLY A 188 -21.89 -10.07 19.73
N TRP A 189 -22.16 -8.91 20.32
CA TRP A 189 -23.25 -8.05 19.87
C TRP A 189 -22.94 -7.39 18.51
N ILE A 190 -21.71 -6.89 18.30
CA ILE A 190 -21.24 -6.36 17.00
C ILE A 190 -21.30 -7.46 15.91
N GLY A 191 -20.89 -8.69 16.23
CA GLY A 191 -20.83 -9.81 15.29
C GLY A 191 -22.20 -10.30 14.80
N ARG A 192 -23.29 -10.01 15.52
CA ARG A 192 -24.67 -10.38 15.15
C ARG A 192 -25.22 -9.60 13.96
N PHE A 193 -24.66 -8.42 13.67
CA PHE A 193 -25.08 -7.63 12.51
C PHE A 193 -24.58 -8.30 11.22
N GLU A 194 -25.25 -8.03 10.10
CA GLU A 194 -24.94 -8.65 8.81
C GLU A 194 -23.60 -8.14 8.26
N ALA A 195 -22.83 -9.03 7.63
CA ALA A 195 -21.60 -8.65 6.94
C ALA A 195 -21.94 -7.74 5.76
N LEU A 196 -21.19 -6.65 5.57
CA LEU A 196 -21.30 -5.84 4.34
C LEU A 196 -20.59 -6.53 3.17
N THR A 197 -19.54 -7.29 3.49
CA THR A 197 -18.78 -8.11 2.54
C THR A 197 -19.15 -9.58 2.74
N THR A 198 -20.19 -10.04 2.05
CA THR A 198 -20.63 -11.46 2.09
C THR A 198 -19.84 -12.31 1.09
N GLU A 199 -19.27 -11.68 0.06
CA GLU A 199 -18.28 -12.33 -0.79
C GLU A 199 -16.95 -12.34 -0.05
N ALA A 200 -16.57 -13.51 0.45
CA ALA A 200 -15.15 -13.82 0.56
C ALA A 200 -14.52 -13.43 -0.80
N PRO A 201 -13.46 -12.61 -0.85
CA PRO A 201 -12.84 -12.27 -2.12
C PRO A 201 -12.61 -13.59 -2.83
N ALA A 202 -13.18 -13.73 -4.04
CA ALA A 202 -13.08 -14.96 -4.82
C ALA A 202 -11.65 -15.44 -4.71
N GLN A 203 -11.45 -16.51 -3.94
CA GLN A 203 -10.15 -17.14 -3.86
C GLN A 203 -9.98 -17.75 -5.24
N GLU A 204 -9.43 -16.98 -6.18
CA GLU A 204 -8.58 -17.60 -7.18
C GLU A 204 -7.58 -18.40 -6.35
N GLU A 205 -7.80 -19.71 -6.32
CA GLU A 205 -6.87 -20.65 -5.73
C GLU A 205 -5.52 -20.33 -6.35
N SER A 206 -4.64 -19.73 -5.55
CA SER A 206 -3.25 -19.64 -5.95
C SER A 206 -2.80 -21.07 -6.14
N GLU A 207 -2.49 -21.46 -7.39
CA GLU A 207 -1.97 -22.81 -7.69
C GLU A 207 -0.70 -23.12 -6.87
N LEU A 208 -0.02 -22.08 -6.37
CA LEU A 208 1.14 -22.18 -5.50
C LEU A 208 0.74 -22.24 -4.03
N SER A 209 1.16 -23.32 -3.37
CA SER A 209 1.24 -23.33 -1.90
C SER A 209 2.16 -22.21 -1.39
N GLY A 210 1.91 -21.69 -0.18
CA GLY A 210 2.74 -20.64 0.42
C GLY A 210 4.24 -20.97 0.47
N LEU A 211 4.58 -22.23 0.77
CA LEU A 211 5.97 -22.69 0.71
C LEU A 211 6.51 -22.76 -0.73
N GLY A 212 5.66 -23.08 -1.71
CA GLY A 212 5.99 -23.05 -3.12
C GLY A 212 6.34 -21.62 -3.59
N ALA A 213 5.53 -20.64 -3.20
CA ALA A 213 5.79 -19.22 -3.48
C ALA A 213 7.10 -18.71 -2.86
N ILE A 214 7.41 -19.13 -1.63
CA ILE A 214 8.68 -18.77 -0.98
C ILE A 214 9.87 -19.41 -1.70
N ARG A 215 9.74 -20.67 -2.15
CA ARG A 215 10.83 -21.37 -2.86
C ARG A 215 11.11 -20.79 -4.23
N SER A 216 10.10 -20.26 -4.92
CA SER A 216 10.21 -19.73 -6.28
C SER A 216 10.84 -18.34 -6.34
N ALA A 217 10.68 -17.50 -5.32
CA ALA A 217 11.20 -16.12 -5.33
C ALA A 217 12.38 -15.90 -4.37
N PRO A 218 13.57 -15.49 -4.86
CA PRO A 218 14.73 -15.18 -4.01
C PRO A 218 14.44 -14.09 -2.96
N TYR A 219 13.69 -13.06 -3.34
CA TYR A 219 13.29 -11.97 -2.43
C TYR A 219 12.47 -12.48 -1.24
N LEU A 220 11.52 -13.41 -1.46
CA LEU A 220 10.72 -14.00 -0.38
C LEU A 220 11.55 -14.82 0.60
N LYS A 221 12.59 -15.53 0.13
CA LYS A 221 13.51 -16.26 1.03
C LYS A 221 14.24 -15.32 1.95
N LEU A 222 14.68 -14.17 1.42
CA LEU A 222 15.38 -13.15 2.21
C LEU A 222 14.43 -12.46 3.21
N LEU A 223 13.17 -12.24 2.82
CA LEU A 223 12.14 -11.74 3.72
C LEU A 223 11.88 -12.74 4.87
N VAL A 224 11.70 -14.02 4.56
CA VAL A 224 11.57 -15.10 5.57
C VAL A 224 12.77 -15.14 6.51
N ALA A 225 13.99 -15.12 5.97
CA ALA A 225 15.20 -15.14 6.78
C ALA A 225 15.27 -13.93 7.72
N THR A 226 14.85 -12.75 7.25
CA THR A 226 14.78 -11.52 8.06
C THR A 226 13.76 -11.65 9.18
N THR A 227 12.54 -12.11 8.88
CA THR A 227 11.47 -12.32 9.87
C THR A 227 11.84 -13.36 10.92
N VAL A 228 12.36 -14.52 10.50
CA VAL A 228 12.76 -15.58 11.44
C VAL A 228 13.92 -15.12 12.30
N THR A 229 14.93 -14.43 11.74
CA THR A 229 16.06 -13.90 12.53
C THR A 229 15.58 -12.86 13.55
N PHE A 230 14.66 -11.98 13.15
CA PHE A 230 14.03 -11.02 14.04
C PHE A 230 13.25 -11.71 15.18
N ALA A 231 12.50 -12.76 14.88
CA ALA A 231 11.74 -13.51 15.89
C ALA A 231 12.68 -14.30 16.85
N ILE A 232 13.74 -14.92 16.34
CA ILE A 232 14.78 -15.57 17.19
C ILE A 232 15.42 -14.56 18.14
N LEU A 233 15.68 -13.33 17.68
CA LEU A 233 16.27 -12.26 18.47
C LEU A 233 15.38 -11.83 19.66
N ASP A 234 14.05 -11.97 19.58
CA ASP A 234 13.15 -11.49 20.64
C ASP A 234 13.29 -12.32 21.93
N ALA A 235 13.50 -13.63 21.83
CA ALA A 235 13.58 -14.52 22.99
C ALA A 235 14.77 -14.23 23.94
N PRO A 236 16.04 -14.08 23.49
CA PRO A 236 17.14 -13.64 24.34
C PRO A 236 16.89 -12.29 25.02
N LEU A 237 16.27 -11.33 24.32
CA LEU A 237 15.96 -10.01 24.87
C LEU A 237 14.88 -10.09 25.95
N ASP A 238 13.85 -10.90 25.74
CA ASP A 238 12.80 -11.17 26.73
C ASP A 238 13.34 -11.91 27.94
N PHE A 239 14.21 -12.92 27.74
CA PHE A 239 14.85 -13.62 28.84
C PHE A 239 15.71 -12.67 29.68
N ALA A 240 16.55 -11.84 29.06
CA ALA A 240 17.48 -10.97 29.78
C ALA A 240 16.78 -9.99 30.75
N ILE A 241 15.69 -9.34 30.33
CA ILE A 241 14.94 -8.44 31.23
C ILE A 241 14.21 -9.22 32.34
N ARG A 242 13.63 -10.39 32.02
CA ARG A 242 12.85 -11.18 32.99
C ARG A 242 13.75 -11.84 34.04
N ALA A 243 14.87 -12.44 33.60
CA ALA A 243 15.88 -13.00 34.48
C ALA A 243 16.57 -11.91 35.31
N GLY A 244 16.85 -10.74 34.72
CA GLY A 244 17.36 -9.58 35.46
C GLY A 244 16.38 -9.09 36.52
N ALA A 245 15.08 -9.07 36.24
CA ALA A 245 14.06 -8.66 37.20
C ALA A 245 13.88 -9.69 38.32
N ALA A 246 13.92 -10.99 37.99
CA ALA A 246 13.85 -12.08 38.96
C ALA A 246 15.07 -12.10 39.91
N GLY A 247 16.23 -11.63 39.46
CA GLY A 247 17.41 -11.48 40.31
C GLY A 247 17.38 -10.27 41.25
N GLU A 248 16.50 -9.30 41.03
CA GLU A 248 16.39 -8.06 41.83
C GLU A 248 15.16 -8.07 42.75
N PHE A 249 14.08 -8.76 42.36
CA PHE A 249 12.80 -8.76 43.08
C PHE A 249 12.42 -10.16 43.56
N ASP A 250 12.23 -10.30 44.88
CA ASP A 250 11.89 -11.58 45.52
C ASP A 250 10.38 -11.84 45.58
N SER A 251 9.54 -10.81 45.38
CA SER A 251 8.09 -10.91 45.55
C SER A 251 7.31 -10.74 44.25
N GLY A 252 6.27 -11.56 44.05
CA GLY A 252 5.34 -11.43 42.93
C GLY A 252 4.64 -10.05 42.85
N LYS A 253 4.51 -9.35 43.98
CA LYS A 253 3.96 -7.98 44.04
C LYS A 253 4.92 -6.93 43.48
N GLU A 254 6.21 -7.07 43.71
CA GLU A 254 7.21 -6.19 43.12
C GLU A 254 7.37 -6.48 41.63
N LEU A 255 7.36 -7.75 41.24
CA LEU A 255 7.40 -8.16 39.83
C LEU A 255 6.21 -7.61 39.03
N ILE A 256 4.97 -7.73 39.53
CA ILE A 256 3.79 -7.18 38.83
C ILE A 256 3.86 -5.65 38.74
N ARG A 257 4.39 -4.98 39.76
CA ARG A 257 4.59 -3.52 39.76
C ARG A 257 5.64 -3.10 38.72
N PHE A 258 6.76 -3.81 38.67
CA PHE A 258 7.83 -3.60 37.71
C PHE A 258 7.32 -3.79 36.28
N PHE A 259 6.72 -4.95 35.95
CA PHE A 259 6.23 -5.21 34.60
C PHE A 259 5.07 -4.30 34.20
N GLY A 260 4.17 -3.97 35.13
CA GLY A 260 3.10 -3.02 34.89
C GLY A 260 3.62 -1.63 34.50
N PHE A 261 4.60 -1.11 35.24
CA PHE A 261 5.24 0.16 34.90
C PHE A 261 6.03 0.07 33.59
N TYR A 262 6.82 -1.00 33.42
CA TYR A 262 7.63 -1.24 32.21
C TYR A 262 6.76 -1.23 30.95
N TYR A 263 5.68 -2.03 30.91
CA TYR A 263 4.83 -2.10 29.72
C TYR A 263 4.04 -0.81 29.47
N THR A 264 3.62 -0.09 30.53
CA THR A 264 3.02 1.24 30.35
C THR A 264 4.02 2.24 29.78
N ALA A 265 5.26 2.28 30.29
CA ALA A 265 6.30 3.17 29.78
C ALA A 265 6.63 2.88 28.31
N VAL A 266 6.78 1.60 27.95
CA VAL A 266 6.97 1.17 26.55
C VAL A 266 5.78 1.56 25.69
N GLY A 267 4.55 1.37 26.16
CA GLY A 267 3.33 1.75 25.44
C GLY A 267 3.26 3.25 25.17
N VAL A 268 3.54 4.08 26.18
CA VAL A 268 3.57 5.55 26.05
C VAL A 268 4.67 5.99 25.08
N ALA A 269 5.88 5.46 25.23
CA ALA A 269 6.99 5.78 24.34
C ALA A 269 6.72 5.35 22.88
N THR A 270 6.09 4.18 22.70
CA THR A 270 5.66 3.69 21.38
C THR A 270 4.65 4.64 20.74
N PHE A 271 3.63 5.08 21.49
CA PHE A 271 2.63 6.03 20.99
C PHE A 271 3.27 7.37 20.59
N LEU A 272 4.16 7.91 21.42
CA LEU A 272 4.88 9.15 21.11
C LEU A 272 5.74 8.98 19.84
N MET A 273 6.46 7.87 19.72
CA MET A 273 7.28 7.57 18.54
C MET A 273 6.43 7.47 17.27
N GLN A 274 5.31 6.74 17.33
CA GLN A 274 4.37 6.57 16.22
C GLN A 274 3.76 7.88 15.73
N THR A 275 3.35 8.75 16.67
CA THR A 275 2.63 10.00 16.34
C THR A 275 3.55 11.13 15.88
N THR A 276 4.84 11.11 16.24
CA THR A 276 5.74 12.26 15.99
C THR A 276 6.93 11.98 15.07
N LEU A 277 7.55 10.80 15.19
CA LEU A 277 8.85 10.52 14.58
C LEU A 277 8.79 9.49 13.44
N THR A 278 7.89 8.50 13.48
CA THR A 278 7.90 7.39 12.50
C THR A 278 7.83 7.86 11.05
N GLN A 279 6.86 8.72 10.69
CA GLN A 279 6.74 9.22 9.31
C GLN A 279 7.96 10.05 8.89
N LYS A 280 8.49 10.89 9.79
CA LYS A 280 9.67 11.72 9.52
C LYS A 280 10.92 10.87 9.30
N VAL A 281 11.12 9.84 10.11
CA VAL A 281 12.27 8.93 10.01
C VAL A 281 12.22 8.15 8.69
N ILE A 282 11.06 7.60 8.33
CA ILE A 282 10.88 6.86 7.07
C ILE A 282 11.07 7.80 5.87
N ALA A 283 10.47 8.99 5.89
CA ALA A 283 10.58 9.95 4.79
C ALA A 283 12.01 10.47 4.60
N ARG A 284 12.75 10.70 5.69
CA ARG A 284 14.11 11.27 5.62
C ARG A 284 15.20 10.24 5.34
N PHE A 285 15.12 9.05 5.93
CA PHE A 285 16.20 8.06 5.89
C PHE A 285 15.88 6.83 5.02
N GLY A 286 14.65 6.74 4.52
CA GLY A 286 14.17 5.59 3.76
C GLY A 286 13.83 4.39 4.64
N ILE A 287 13.11 3.44 4.05
CA ILE A 287 12.48 2.31 4.76
C ILE A 287 13.51 1.44 5.48
N GLY A 288 14.56 0.98 4.80
CA GLY A 288 15.45 0.01 5.47
C GLY A 288 16.46 0.64 6.45
N THR A 289 16.83 1.92 6.32
CA THR A 289 17.57 2.62 7.39
C THR A 289 16.68 2.76 8.62
N ALA A 290 15.41 3.11 8.41
CA ALA A 290 14.42 3.19 9.48
C ALA A 290 14.24 1.82 10.17
N MET A 291 14.14 0.71 9.42
CA MET A 291 14.05 -0.63 10.00
C MET A 291 15.34 -1.06 10.72
N ALA A 292 16.51 -0.72 10.18
CA ALA A 292 17.80 -1.03 10.79
C ALA A 292 18.03 -0.32 12.13
N SER A 293 17.25 0.72 12.45
CA SER A 293 17.34 1.41 13.76
C SER A 293 17.11 0.45 14.94
N MET A 294 16.20 -0.52 14.82
CA MET A 294 15.92 -1.49 15.88
C MET A 294 17.14 -2.36 16.23
N PRO A 295 17.73 -3.14 15.29
CA PRO A 295 18.88 -3.96 15.62
C PRO A 295 20.13 -3.13 15.94
N VAL A 296 20.28 -1.93 15.38
CA VAL A 296 21.36 -1.01 15.79
C VAL A 296 21.22 -0.64 17.27
N MET A 297 20.01 -0.34 17.73
CA MET A 297 19.79 -0.05 19.14
C MET A 297 20.00 -1.27 20.04
N VAL A 298 19.77 -2.49 19.57
CA VAL A 298 20.15 -3.72 20.27
C VAL A 298 21.67 -3.80 20.45
N VAL A 299 22.46 -3.48 19.43
CA VAL A 299 23.93 -3.45 19.54
C VAL A 299 24.37 -2.40 20.57
N VAL A 300 23.80 -1.19 20.52
CA VAL A 300 24.17 -0.08 21.40
C VAL A 300 23.80 -0.36 22.86
N THR A 301 22.54 -0.68 23.12
CA THR A 301 22.06 -0.92 24.50
C THR A 301 22.51 -2.28 25.04
N GLY A 302 22.68 -3.28 24.17
CA GLY A 302 23.26 -4.57 24.52
C GLY A 302 24.73 -4.44 24.88
N GLY A 303 25.51 -3.62 24.15
CA GLY A 303 26.89 -3.30 24.52
C GLY A 303 26.98 -2.67 25.91
N ALA A 304 26.08 -1.74 26.23
CA ALA A 304 25.99 -1.17 27.58
C ALA A 304 25.64 -2.22 28.64
N ALA A 305 24.72 -3.16 28.34
CA ALA A 305 24.36 -4.26 29.22
C ALA A 305 25.49 -5.28 29.43
N LEU A 306 26.37 -5.48 28.44
CA LEU A 306 27.58 -6.30 28.61
C LEU A 306 28.62 -5.63 29.52
N ILE A 307 28.75 -4.31 29.46
CA ILE A 307 29.68 -3.55 30.30
C ILE A 307 29.18 -3.48 31.75
N SER A 308 27.87 -3.26 31.93
CA SER A 308 27.22 -3.14 33.22
C SER A 308 25.92 -3.96 33.23
N PRO A 309 25.96 -5.24 33.61
CA PRO A 309 24.81 -6.16 33.58
C PRO A 309 23.86 -5.93 34.75
N VAL A 310 23.29 -4.72 34.82
CA VAL A 310 22.28 -4.33 35.82
C VAL A 310 20.89 -4.30 35.19
N LEU A 311 19.84 -4.46 36.00
CA LEU A 311 18.46 -4.46 35.53
C LEU A 311 18.13 -3.25 34.64
N ALA A 312 18.61 -2.05 35.01
CA ALA A 312 18.39 -0.84 34.22
C ALA A 312 18.94 -0.93 32.77
N ALA A 313 20.05 -1.64 32.56
CA ALA A 313 20.62 -1.85 31.24
C ALA A 313 19.75 -2.81 30.40
N PHE A 314 19.21 -3.86 31.01
CA PHE A 314 18.27 -4.77 30.35
C PHE A 314 16.92 -4.11 30.06
N VAL A 315 16.44 -3.22 30.95
CA VAL A 315 15.27 -2.37 30.72
C VAL A 315 15.49 -1.45 29.53
N ALA A 316 16.65 -0.79 29.44
CA ALA A 316 17.00 0.03 28.28
C ALA A 316 17.04 -0.82 27.01
N LEU A 317 17.73 -1.97 27.05
CA LEU A 317 17.87 -2.89 25.93
C LEU A 317 16.53 -3.37 25.38
N ARG A 318 15.70 -3.99 26.22
CA ARG A 318 14.40 -4.47 25.78
C ARG A 318 13.46 -3.32 25.46
N GLY A 319 13.43 -2.28 26.30
CA GLY A 319 12.54 -1.13 26.15
C GLY A 319 12.73 -0.37 24.84
N THR A 320 13.97 0.02 24.49
CA THR A 320 14.22 0.70 23.21
C THR A 320 13.88 -0.17 22.03
N THR A 321 14.17 -1.47 22.15
CA THR A 321 13.88 -2.45 21.11
C THR A 321 12.37 -2.61 20.91
N SER A 322 11.60 -2.77 21.99
CA SER A 322 10.14 -2.86 21.93
C SER A 322 9.50 -1.61 21.33
N VAL A 323 9.98 -0.41 21.69
CA VAL A 323 9.48 0.84 21.12
C VAL A 323 9.71 0.91 19.62
N LEU A 324 10.94 0.60 19.15
CA LEU A 324 11.29 0.65 17.73
C LEU A 324 10.60 -0.44 16.90
N THR A 325 10.48 -1.65 17.46
CA THR A 325 9.75 -2.76 16.86
C THR A 325 8.28 -2.38 16.60
N ASN A 326 7.60 -1.87 17.63
CA ASN A 326 6.18 -1.57 17.56
C ASN A 326 5.85 -0.27 16.83
N SER A 327 6.85 0.53 16.45
CA SER A 327 6.66 1.77 15.70
C SER A 327 7.29 1.66 14.29
N VAL A 328 8.58 1.92 14.18
CA VAL A 328 9.29 2.09 12.91
C VAL A 328 9.43 0.77 12.15
N TYR A 329 9.83 -0.30 12.83
CA TYR A 329 10.10 -1.58 12.17
C TYR A 329 8.83 -2.17 11.57
N ARG A 330 7.73 -2.24 12.34
CA ARG A 330 6.45 -2.78 11.87
C ARG A 330 5.89 -2.00 10.68
N THR A 331 5.97 -0.66 10.70
CA THR A 331 5.56 0.16 9.56
C THR A 331 6.44 -0.08 8.32
N GLY A 332 7.76 -0.16 8.50
CA GLY A 332 8.68 -0.42 7.38
C GLY A 332 8.52 -1.82 6.79
N PHE A 333 8.28 -2.83 7.63
CA PHE A 333 8.16 -4.23 7.22
C PHE A 333 6.96 -4.46 6.29
N GLU A 334 5.81 -3.85 6.57
CA GLU A 334 4.64 -3.97 5.70
C GLU A 334 4.90 -3.41 4.28
N LEU A 335 5.72 -2.37 4.17
CA LEU A 335 6.12 -1.79 2.87
C LEU A 335 7.04 -2.71 2.06
N LEU A 336 7.69 -3.69 2.69
CA LEU A 336 8.51 -4.68 1.98
C LEU A 336 7.66 -5.67 1.17
N TYR A 337 6.36 -5.75 1.43
CA TYR A 337 5.43 -6.54 0.62
C TYR A 337 4.90 -5.78 -0.61
N THR A 338 5.15 -4.47 -0.73
CA THR A 338 4.67 -3.63 -1.83
C THR A 338 5.09 -4.11 -3.22
N PRO A 339 6.36 -4.48 -3.49
CA PRO A 339 6.79 -4.89 -4.83
C PRO A 339 6.43 -6.34 -5.17
N LEU A 340 5.74 -7.07 -4.29
CA LEU A 340 5.43 -8.48 -4.53
C LEU A 340 4.11 -8.63 -5.30
N PRO A 341 4.09 -9.39 -6.41
CA PRO A 341 2.84 -9.67 -7.11
C PRO A 341 1.89 -10.48 -6.22
N LEU A 342 0.58 -10.24 -6.33
CA LEU A 342 -0.43 -10.83 -5.45
C LEU A 342 -0.38 -12.37 -5.42
N ARG A 343 -0.05 -13.00 -6.55
CA ARG A 343 0.12 -14.46 -6.68
C ARG A 343 1.21 -15.06 -5.77
N LEU A 344 2.21 -14.27 -5.41
CA LEU A 344 3.28 -14.66 -4.49
C LEU A 344 3.00 -14.15 -3.07
N LYS A 345 2.51 -12.91 -2.95
CA LYS A 345 2.24 -12.26 -1.67
C LYS A 345 1.15 -12.97 -0.86
N ARG A 346 -0.01 -13.26 -1.46
CA ARG A 346 -1.17 -13.84 -0.76
C ARG A 346 -0.87 -15.19 -0.10
N PRO A 347 -0.30 -16.19 -0.79
CA PRO A 347 -0.02 -17.48 -0.17
C PRO A 347 1.21 -17.44 0.75
N ALA A 348 2.18 -16.55 0.52
CA ALA A 348 3.39 -16.47 1.35
C ALA A 348 3.19 -15.67 2.64
N LYS A 349 2.46 -14.54 2.63
CA LYS A 349 2.36 -13.62 3.78
C LYS A 349 1.93 -14.31 5.08
N PRO A 350 0.87 -15.15 5.12
CA PRO A 350 0.51 -15.86 6.35
C PRO A 350 1.61 -16.83 6.84
N VAL A 351 2.33 -17.48 5.92
CA VAL A 351 3.44 -18.39 6.25
C VAL A 351 4.61 -17.60 6.84
N VAL A 352 4.92 -16.42 6.28
CA VAL A 352 5.98 -15.54 6.79
C VAL A 352 5.60 -14.96 8.14
N ASP A 353 4.42 -14.33 8.22
CA ASP A 353 4.01 -13.55 9.39
C ASP A 353 3.66 -14.45 10.59
N VAL A 354 2.98 -15.57 10.40
CA VAL A 354 2.58 -16.47 11.51
C VAL A 354 3.57 -17.61 11.69
N GLY A 355 3.98 -18.24 10.59
CA GLY A 355 4.91 -19.36 10.63
C GLY A 355 6.33 -18.93 11.00
N GLY A 356 6.77 -17.77 10.52
CA GLY A 356 8.08 -17.20 10.85
C GLY A 356 8.21 -16.81 12.32
N ASP A 357 7.20 -16.13 12.87
CA ASP A 357 7.14 -15.75 14.28
C ASP A 357 7.18 -16.98 15.19
N GLY A 358 6.29 -17.96 14.95
CA GLY A 358 6.23 -19.18 15.77
C GLY A 358 7.49 -20.06 15.66
N LEU A 359 8.11 -20.15 14.48
CA LEU A 359 9.39 -20.84 14.31
C LEU A 359 10.51 -20.11 15.08
N GLY A 360 10.51 -18.78 15.03
CA GLY A 360 11.47 -17.96 15.73
C GLY A 360 11.36 -18.06 17.24
N ASP A 361 10.15 -18.11 17.79
CA ASP A 361 9.92 -18.31 19.23
C ASP A 361 10.54 -19.64 19.72
N VAL A 362 10.31 -20.73 18.97
CA VAL A 362 10.86 -22.06 19.32
C VAL A 362 12.38 -22.09 19.19
N LEU A 363 12.93 -21.57 18.09
CA LEU A 363 14.37 -21.54 17.86
C LEU A 363 15.10 -20.59 18.83
N GLY A 364 14.51 -19.43 19.13
CA GLY A 364 15.01 -18.46 20.09
C GLY A 364 15.00 -19.00 21.51
N ALA A 365 13.91 -19.64 21.94
CA ALA A 365 13.87 -20.34 23.22
C ALA A 365 14.91 -21.46 23.30
N GLY A 366 15.08 -22.24 22.21
CA GLY A 366 16.12 -23.26 22.10
C GLY A 366 17.54 -22.70 22.19
N LEU A 367 17.80 -21.54 21.58
CA LEU A 367 19.08 -20.84 21.68
C LEU A 367 19.35 -20.40 23.13
N VAL A 368 18.35 -19.82 23.81
CA VAL A 368 18.47 -19.43 25.22
C VAL A 368 18.76 -20.67 26.09
N LEU A 369 18.01 -21.77 25.92
CA LEU A 369 18.26 -23.02 26.64
C LEU A 369 19.68 -23.56 26.42
N ALA A 370 20.17 -23.53 25.17
CA ALA A 370 21.53 -23.97 24.85
C ALA A 370 22.59 -23.12 25.57
N ILE A 371 22.40 -21.80 25.64
CA ILE A 371 23.30 -20.88 26.32
C ILE A 371 23.28 -21.12 27.83
N ILE A 372 22.09 -21.20 28.44
CA ILE A 372 21.95 -21.44 29.89
C ILE A 372 22.59 -22.78 30.27
N SER A 373 22.32 -23.83 29.48
CA SER A 373 22.88 -25.17 29.72
C SER A 373 24.40 -25.21 29.57
N ALA A 374 24.96 -24.48 28.61
CA ALA A 374 26.41 -24.45 28.37
C ALA A 374 27.16 -23.51 29.31
N TRP A 375 26.53 -22.41 29.75
CA TRP A 375 27.16 -21.39 30.59
C TRP A 375 26.19 -20.81 31.66
N PRO A 376 25.87 -21.57 32.72
CA PRO A 376 24.89 -21.16 33.73
C PRO A 376 25.28 -19.85 34.45
N VAL A 377 26.55 -19.73 34.87
CA VAL A 377 27.05 -18.56 35.62
C VAL A 377 27.06 -17.28 34.78
N GLY A 378 27.19 -17.40 33.45
CA GLY A 378 27.29 -16.28 32.52
C GLY A 378 26.04 -16.10 31.67
N GLN A 379 24.90 -16.67 32.06
CA GLN A 379 23.73 -16.75 31.20
C GLN A 379 23.26 -15.40 30.64
N LEU A 380 23.18 -14.35 31.49
CA LEU A 380 22.78 -13.00 31.08
C LEU A 380 23.78 -12.37 30.09
N VAL A 381 25.07 -12.62 30.27
CA VAL A 381 26.13 -12.15 29.35
C VAL A 381 26.04 -12.92 28.04
N GLY A 382 25.89 -14.24 28.10
CA GLY A 382 25.79 -15.13 26.95
C GLY A 382 24.59 -14.82 26.05
N VAL A 383 23.39 -14.67 26.62
CA VAL A 383 22.17 -14.32 25.87
C VAL A 383 22.26 -12.91 25.28
N THR A 384 22.86 -11.95 26.00
CA THR A 384 23.05 -10.58 25.48
C THR A 384 24.04 -10.56 24.33
N ALA A 385 25.15 -11.30 24.44
CA ALA A 385 26.13 -11.44 23.36
C ALA A 385 25.51 -12.14 22.12
N ALA A 386 24.70 -13.16 22.34
CA ALA A 386 23.96 -13.83 21.26
C ALA A 386 22.95 -12.88 20.59
N ALA A 387 22.23 -12.07 21.37
CA ALA A 387 21.32 -11.05 20.84
C ALA A 387 22.05 -10.01 19.98
N ILE A 388 23.23 -9.53 20.42
CA ILE A 388 24.07 -8.62 19.63
C ILE A 388 24.55 -9.30 18.33
N GLY A 389 24.99 -10.55 18.40
CA GLY A 389 25.37 -11.33 17.22
C GLY A 389 24.23 -11.46 16.20
N LEU A 390 23.03 -11.82 16.67
CA LEU A 390 21.81 -11.88 15.85
C LEU A 390 21.42 -10.51 15.30
N ALA A 391 21.62 -9.43 16.05
CA ALA A 391 21.37 -8.08 15.58
C ALA A 391 22.31 -7.69 14.42
N PHE A 392 23.59 -8.07 14.45
CA PHE A 392 24.49 -7.89 13.31
C PHE A 392 24.04 -8.69 12.08
N VAL A 393 23.60 -9.94 12.28
CA VAL A 393 23.03 -10.76 11.20
C VAL A 393 21.79 -10.09 10.62
N LEU A 394 20.90 -9.56 11.47
CA LEU A 394 19.68 -8.88 11.05
C LEU A 394 19.99 -7.59 10.28
N ILE A 395 20.97 -6.78 10.72
CA ILE A 395 21.44 -5.60 9.98
C ILE A 395 21.94 -6.01 8.59
N TRP A 396 22.75 -7.07 8.50
CA TRP A 396 23.26 -7.57 7.23
C TRP A 396 22.12 -8.06 6.31
N LEU A 397 21.14 -8.79 6.85
CA LEU A 397 19.95 -9.23 6.11
C LEU A 397 19.13 -8.04 5.59
N LEU A 398 18.89 -7.02 6.43
CA LEU A 398 18.16 -5.81 6.04
C LEU A 398 18.88 -5.05 4.91
N ILE A 399 20.21 -4.91 4.97
CA ILE A 399 20.99 -4.29 3.90
C ILE A 399 20.83 -5.06 2.59
N ARG A 400 20.86 -6.40 2.63
CA ARG A 400 20.63 -7.23 1.43
C ARG A 400 19.20 -7.11 0.93
N LEU A 401 18.23 -7.08 1.84
CA LEU A 401 16.82 -7.01 1.52
C LEU A 401 16.47 -5.69 0.83
N GLN A 402 17.08 -4.59 1.25
CA GLN A 402 16.96 -3.30 0.57
C GLN A 402 17.52 -3.32 -0.85
N ARG A 403 18.64 -4.02 -1.09
CA ARG A 403 19.21 -4.14 -2.44
C ARG A 403 18.28 -4.95 -3.34
N ALA A 404 17.85 -6.11 -2.86
CA ALA A 404 16.91 -6.97 -3.57
C ALA A 404 15.55 -6.28 -3.79
N TYR A 405 15.08 -5.46 -2.84
CA TYR A 405 13.86 -4.66 -3.00
C TYR A 405 13.97 -3.69 -4.18
N ARG A 406 15.11 -2.98 -4.30
CA ARG A 406 15.32 -2.04 -5.40
C ARG A 406 15.40 -2.76 -6.74
N GLU A 407 16.12 -3.89 -6.80
CA GLU A 407 16.21 -4.72 -8.01
C GLU A 407 14.81 -5.22 -8.45
N GLN A 408 14.02 -5.75 -7.51
CA GLN A 408 12.66 -6.22 -7.80
C GLN A 408 11.74 -5.08 -8.23
N LEU A 409 11.86 -3.91 -7.62
CA LEU A 409 11.09 -2.73 -7.99
C LEU A 409 11.43 -2.27 -9.41
N THR A 410 12.72 -2.22 -9.76
CA THR A 410 13.20 -1.88 -11.10
C THR A 410 12.75 -2.90 -12.14
N GLU A 411 12.84 -4.21 -11.85
CA GLU A 411 12.37 -5.26 -12.76
C GLU A 411 10.84 -5.19 -12.98
N ASN A 412 10.07 -4.87 -11.94
CA ASN A 412 8.63 -4.67 -12.05
C ASN A 412 8.27 -3.38 -12.80
N LEU A 413 9.08 -2.32 -12.67
CA LEU A 413 8.95 -1.07 -13.42
C LEU A 413 9.25 -1.30 -14.91
N GLU A 414 10.38 -1.93 -15.23
CA GLU A 414 10.82 -2.22 -16.60
C GLU A 414 9.92 -3.23 -17.30
N GLY A 415 9.37 -4.20 -16.57
CA GLY A 415 8.45 -5.20 -17.08
C GLY A 415 6.98 -4.74 -17.18
N GLY A 416 6.66 -3.50 -16.77
CA GLY A 416 5.27 -3.01 -16.70
C GLY A 416 4.38 -3.78 -15.72
N ASN A 417 4.98 -4.55 -14.82
CA ASN A 417 4.31 -5.45 -13.86
C ASN A 417 3.98 -4.77 -12.53
N LEU A 418 4.18 -3.45 -12.41
CA LEU A 418 3.68 -2.67 -11.29
C LEU A 418 2.15 -2.60 -11.32
N GLN A 419 1.52 -3.62 -10.76
CA GLN A 419 0.22 -3.47 -10.13
C GLN A 419 0.45 -2.68 -8.83
N ALA A 420 0.47 -1.34 -8.95
CA ALA A 420 0.47 -0.43 -7.83
C ALA A 420 -0.61 -0.87 -6.82
N VAL A 421 -0.25 -0.86 -5.53
CA VAL A 421 -1.07 -1.24 -4.37
C VAL A 421 -2.57 -1.03 -4.61
N VAL A 422 -3.23 -2.14 -4.97
CA VAL A 422 -4.68 -2.27 -5.02
C VAL A 422 -5.10 -2.88 -3.69
N VAL A 423 -5.84 -2.11 -2.89
CA VAL A 423 -6.79 -2.69 -1.93
C VAL A 423 -7.84 -3.45 -2.76
N ASP A 424 -8.01 -4.74 -2.45
CA ASP A 424 -8.60 -5.81 -3.27
C ASP A 424 -9.85 -5.48 -4.13
N GLY A 425 -9.86 -6.02 -5.36
CA GLY A 425 -11.05 -6.37 -6.13
C GLY A 425 -10.71 -6.71 -7.60
N PRO A 426 -11.55 -7.48 -8.32
CA PRO A 426 -11.20 -8.07 -9.62
C PRO A 426 -11.17 -7.02 -10.74
N ALA A 427 -10.26 -7.21 -11.69
CA ALA A 427 -10.37 -6.64 -13.02
C ALA A 427 -11.10 -7.66 -13.91
N PRO A 428 -12.02 -7.25 -14.81
CA PRO A 428 -12.67 -8.18 -15.74
C PRO A 428 -11.63 -8.73 -16.73
N ASP A 429 -11.76 -10.03 -16.96
CA ASP A 429 -11.05 -10.81 -17.97
C ASP A 429 -11.24 -10.20 -19.36
N VAL A 430 -10.17 -9.60 -19.92
CA VAL A 430 -10.10 -9.24 -21.34
C VAL A 430 -8.84 -9.88 -21.92
N THR A 431 -8.96 -11.17 -22.25
CA THR A 431 -8.34 -11.85 -23.39
C THR A 431 -7.20 -11.07 -24.06
N HIS A 432 -5.96 -11.28 -23.61
CA HIS A 432 -4.77 -10.85 -24.33
C HIS A 432 -4.59 -11.72 -25.58
N SER A 433 -5.08 -11.24 -26.72
CA SER A 433 -4.55 -11.68 -28.02
C SER A 433 -3.35 -10.79 -28.38
N HIS A 434 -2.16 -11.35 -28.23
CA HIS A 434 -0.95 -10.75 -28.80
C HIS A 434 -1.07 -10.76 -30.33
N ILE A 435 -1.31 -9.59 -30.92
CA ILE A 435 -1.01 -9.36 -32.33
C ILE A 435 0.19 -8.42 -32.38
N GLN A 436 1.38 -9.00 -32.53
CA GLN A 436 2.54 -8.28 -33.05
C GLN A 436 2.19 -7.78 -34.45
N LEU A 437 1.84 -6.50 -34.56
CA LEU A 437 1.70 -5.82 -35.83
C LEU A 437 3.10 -5.53 -36.37
N ASP A 438 3.58 -6.41 -37.25
CA ASP A 438 4.77 -6.18 -38.06
C ASP A 438 4.51 -5.00 -39.02
N ARG A 439 4.99 -3.81 -38.61
CA ARG A 439 4.86 -2.55 -39.37
C ARG A 439 5.51 -2.63 -40.76
N SER A 440 6.42 -3.58 -40.99
CA SER A 440 7.05 -3.79 -42.29
C SER A 440 6.12 -4.50 -43.28
N ALA A 441 5.30 -5.43 -42.81
CA ALA A 441 4.34 -6.19 -43.62
C ALA A 441 3.16 -5.32 -44.13
N ILE A 442 2.72 -4.34 -43.33
CA ILE A 442 1.68 -3.38 -43.73
C ILE A 442 2.22 -2.41 -44.79
N ARG A 443 3.47 -1.97 -44.64
CA ARG A 443 4.12 -1.05 -45.58
C ARG A 443 4.40 -1.75 -46.93
N ALA A 444 4.75 -3.03 -46.92
CA ALA A 444 4.89 -3.84 -48.13
C ALA A 444 3.55 -4.03 -48.87
N ARG A 445 2.46 -4.32 -48.15
CA ARG A 445 1.12 -4.48 -48.74
C ARG A 445 0.53 -3.19 -49.31
N LEU A 446 0.80 -2.04 -48.71
CA LEU A 446 0.40 -0.73 -49.26
C LEU A 446 1.10 -0.43 -50.59
N HIS A 447 2.34 -0.89 -50.75
CA HIS A 447 3.11 -0.74 -51.99
C HIS A 447 2.64 -1.68 -53.11
N GLU A 448 2.12 -2.87 -52.77
CA GLU A 448 1.52 -3.82 -53.71
C GLU A 448 0.13 -3.40 -54.20
N MET A 449 -0.61 -2.58 -53.43
CA MET A 449 -1.99 -2.15 -53.77
C MET A 449 -2.08 -0.90 -54.67
N GLY A 450 -0.95 -0.36 -55.15
CA GLY A 450 -0.95 0.69 -56.18
C GLY A 450 -1.57 2.04 -55.78
N LEU A 451 -1.78 2.29 -54.48
CA LEU A 451 -2.17 3.61 -53.96
C LEU A 451 -0.96 4.57 -54.05
N PRO A 452 -1.17 5.87 -54.31
CA PRO A 452 -0.10 6.85 -54.52
C PRO A 452 0.72 7.08 -53.24
N GLY A 453 1.67 6.17 -53.01
CA GLY A 453 2.74 6.27 -52.03
C GLY A 453 3.99 6.79 -52.69
N SER A 454 4.04 8.08 -52.99
CA SER A 454 5.29 8.81 -53.07
C SER A 454 5.02 10.21 -52.56
N PRO A 455 5.66 10.66 -51.47
CA PRO A 455 5.66 12.09 -51.16
C PRO A 455 6.21 12.78 -52.41
N SER A 456 5.42 13.71 -52.95
CA SER A 456 5.90 14.62 -53.97
C SER A 456 7.19 15.24 -53.45
N GLN A 457 8.26 15.13 -54.23
CA GLN A 457 9.57 15.67 -53.92
C GLN A 457 9.43 17.15 -53.56
N VAL A 458 9.42 17.45 -52.26
CA VAL A 458 9.73 18.79 -51.79
C VAL A 458 11.22 18.93 -52.04
N SER A 459 11.59 19.79 -52.99
CA SER A 459 12.96 20.15 -53.34
C SER A 459 13.83 20.28 -52.09
N GLU A 460 14.97 19.58 -52.07
CA GLU A 460 15.93 19.51 -50.94
C GLU A 460 16.50 20.88 -50.51
N GLU A 461 16.20 21.97 -51.21
CA GLU A 461 16.70 23.33 -50.97
C GLU A 461 15.66 24.31 -50.37
N GLY A 462 14.66 23.82 -49.63
CA GLY A 462 13.70 24.70 -48.94
C GLY A 462 14.28 25.39 -47.70
N SER A 463 14.07 26.70 -47.55
CA SER A 463 14.41 27.42 -46.32
C SER A 463 13.54 26.94 -45.15
N THR A 464 14.02 27.05 -43.90
CA THR A 464 13.25 26.59 -42.72
C THR A 464 11.89 27.30 -42.62
N SER A 465 11.82 28.56 -43.05
CA SER A 465 10.58 29.34 -43.10
C SER A 465 9.57 28.79 -44.12
N GLU A 466 10.03 28.40 -45.31
CA GLU A 466 9.18 27.83 -46.37
C GLU A 466 8.56 26.49 -45.95
N TRP A 467 9.35 25.63 -45.30
CA TRP A 467 8.81 24.36 -44.79
C TRP A 467 7.81 24.58 -43.66
N ILE A 468 8.04 25.54 -42.77
CA ILE A 468 7.05 25.86 -41.72
C ILE A 468 5.75 26.41 -42.34
N GLN A 469 5.82 27.23 -43.40
CA GLN A 469 4.63 27.69 -44.12
C GLN A 469 3.90 26.53 -44.83
N ALA A 470 4.65 25.58 -45.39
CA ALA A 470 4.09 24.41 -46.06
C ALA A 470 3.41 23.40 -45.10
N LEU A 471 3.59 23.51 -43.78
CA LEU A 471 2.86 22.70 -42.79
C LEU A 471 1.36 23.01 -42.75
N SER A 472 0.93 24.18 -43.24
CA SER A 472 -0.49 24.55 -43.34
C SER A 472 -1.20 23.91 -44.55
N ASP A 473 -0.46 23.33 -45.49
CA ASP A 473 -1.00 22.66 -46.69
C ASP A 473 -1.01 21.14 -46.45
N SER A 474 -2.20 20.54 -46.36
CA SER A 474 -2.38 19.10 -46.09
C SER A 474 -1.67 18.20 -47.12
N THR A 475 -1.47 18.68 -48.33
CA THR A 475 -0.80 17.93 -49.42
C THR A 475 0.73 17.96 -49.29
N ARG A 476 1.29 18.96 -48.61
CA ARG A 476 2.74 19.19 -48.49
C ARG A 476 3.28 19.03 -47.06
N ALA A 477 2.39 18.96 -46.07
CA ALA A 477 2.73 18.92 -44.65
C ALA A 477 3.69 17.76 -44.29
N GLN A 478 3.50 16.57 -44.87
CA GLN A 478 4.36 15.43 -44.59
C GLN A 478 5.80 15.62 -45.11
N GLY A 479 5.95 16.09 -46.36
CA GLY A 479 7.27 16.38 -46.96
C GLY A 479 7.98 17.53 -46.24
N ALA A 480 7.23 18.59 -45.88
CA ALA A 480 7.75 19.69 -45.08
C ALA A 480 8.19 19.27 -43.67
N ALA A 481 7.40 18.43 -43.00
CA ALA A 481 7.75 17.87 -41.69
C ALA A 481 9.01 16.98 -41.77
N GLN A 482 9.20 16.24 -42.87
CA GLN A 482 10.41 15.45 -43.08
C GLN A 482 11.65 16.32 -43.26
N GLY A 483 11.60 17.35 -44.13
CA GLY A 483 12.71 18.29 -44.29
C GLY A 483 13.07 19.00 -42.98
N LEU A 484 12.07 19.41 -42.20
CA LEU A 484 12.29 20.01 -40.87
C LEU A 484 12.96 19.04 -39.89
N ARG A 485 12.64 17.74 -39.95
CA ARG A 485 13.31 16.70 -39.12
C ARG A 485 14.77 16.54 -39.49
N GLU A 486 15.12 16.62 -40.77
CA GLU A 486 16.49 16.47 -41.27
C GLU A 486 17.39 17.64 -40.83
N LYS A 487 16.83 18.85 -40.70
CA LYS A 487 17.56 20.01 -40.14
C LYS A 487 17.85 19.89 -38.64
N GLY A 488 17.11 19.05 -37.91
CA GLY A 488 17.34 18.78 -36.49
C GLY A 488 17.43 20.05 -35.63
N VAL A 489 18.52 20.18 -34.85
CA VAL A 489 18.74 21.28 -33.90
C VAL A 489 18.73 22.66 -34.59
N ALA A 490 19.13 22.76 -35.85
CA ALA A 490 19.16 24.04 -36.59
C ALA A 490 17.75 24.63 -36.83
N ALA A 491 16.71 23.79 -36.77
CA ALA A 491 15.32 24.23 -36.88
C ALA A 491 14.71 24.67 -35.53
N ARG A 492 15.40 24.49 -34.40
CA ARG A 492 14.87 24.75 -33.05
C ARG A 492 14.27 26.15 -32.87
N GLY A 493 15.04 27.19 -33.15
CA GLY A 493 14.62 28.58 -32.98
C GLY A 493 13.37 28.91 -33.82
N PRO A 494 13.42 28.70 -35.14
CA PRO A 494 12.26 28.91 -36.02
C PRO A 494 11.02 28.10 -35.65
N LEU A 495 11.17 26.86 -35.15
CA LEU A 495 10.04 26.03 -34.71
C LEU A 495 9.41 26.56 -33.41
N LEU A 496 10.22 27.05 -32.46
CA LEU A 496 9.72 27.67 -31.23
C LEU A 496 9.02 29.01 -31.50
N GLU A 497 9.59 29.82 -32.40
CA GLU A 497 8.95 31.07 -32.84
C GLU A 497 7.62 30.81 -33.54
N ALA A 498 7.57 29.81 -34.42
CA ALA A 498 6.34 29.40 -35.10
C ALA A 498 5.29 28.81 -34.14
N LEU A 499 5.70 28.19 -33.03
CA LEU A 499 4.79 27.69 -32.00
C LEU A 499 4.23 28.85 -31.15
N ALA A 500 5.02 29.89 -30.88
CA ALA A 500 4.62 31.04 -30.07
C ALA A 500 3.74 32.06 -30.82
N ASP A 501 3.74 32.03 -32.15
CA ASP A 501 2.99 32.93 -33.02
C ASP A 501 1.48 32.65 -32.97
N SER A 502 0.73 33.55 -32.32
CA SER A 502 -0.72 33.41 -32.11
C SER A 502 -1.55 33.55 -33.39
N ASP A 503 -1.03 34.18 -34.45
CA ASP A 503 -1.77 34.49 -35.69
C ASP A 503 -1.67 33.38 -36.76
N ARG A 504 -1.00 32.25 -36.47
CA ARG A 504 -0.81 31.15 -37.44
C ARG A 504 -1.98 30.17 -37.51
N PRO A 505 -2.23 29.55 -38.70
CA PRO A 505 -3.28 28.53 -38.86
C PRO A 505 -3.08 27.30 -37.96
N ASP A 506 -4.16 26.85 -37.31
CA ASP A 506 -4.16 25.76 -36.32
C ASP A 506 -3.48 24.47 -36.83
N LEU A 507 -3.66 24.13 -38.11
CA LEU A 507 -3.10 22.92 -38.70
C LEU A 507 -1.58 22.86 -38.66
N ALA A 508 -0.87 23.97 -38.86
CA ALA A 508 0.60 23.96 -38.79
C ALA A 508 1.10 23.78 -37.36
N LYS A 509 0.44 24.42 -36.38
CA LYS A 509 0.76 24.31 -34.96
C LYS A 509 0.64 22.87 -34.44
N LEU A 510 -0.23 22.06 -35.02
CA LEU A 510 -0.42 20.66 -34.64
C LEU A 510 0.79 19.74 -34.94
N PHE A 511 1.66 20.12 -35.90
CA PHE A 511 2.84 19.34 -36.26
C PHE A 511 4.07 19.72 -35.44
N LEU A 512 4.15 20.98 -34.98
CA LEU A 512 5.34 21.53 -34.32
C LEU A 512 5.75 20.77 -33.05
N PRO A 513 4.84 20.38 -32.12
CA PRO A 513 5.23 19.63 -30.93
C PRO A 513 5.94 18.31 -31.23
N GLY A 514 5.49 17.58 -32.26
CA GLY A 514 6.10 16.30 -32.66
C GLY A 514 7.46 16.47 -33.34
N LEU A 515 7.72 17.63 -33.96
CA LEU A 515 9.04 17.98 -34.49
C LEU A 515 10.00 18.37 -33.36
N LEU A 516 9.51 19.16 -32.41
CA LEU A 516 10.25 19.60 -31.21
C LEU A 516 10.58 18.44 -30.26
N GLU A 517 9.72 17.40 -30.15
CA GLU A 517 9.98 16.18 -29.35
C GLU A 517 11.35 15.55 -29.65
N ARG A 518 11.83 15.67 -30.89
CA ARG A 518 13.09 15.06 -31.37
C ARG A 518 14.33 15.90 -31.06
N ILE A 519 14.17 17.08 -30.48
CA ILE A 519 15.24 18.01 -30.13
C ILE A 519 15.26 18.14 -28.60
N PRO A 520 16.01 17.28 -27.89
CA PRO A 520 16.01 17.27 -26.42
C PRO A 520 16.85 18.43 -25.88
N ASP A 521 16.20 19.56 -25.62
CA ASP A 521 16.86 20.78 -25.13
C ASP A 521 15.96 21.52 -24.12
N ALA A 522 16.58 22.12 -23.11
CA ALA A 522 15.86 22.83 -22.04
C ALA A 522 15.00 23.99 -22.58
N SER A 523 15.46 24.70 -23.62
CA SER A 523 14.70 25.80 -24.22
C SER A 523 13.48 25.29 -24.99
N VAL A 524 13.51 24.03 -25.48
CA VAL A 524 12.37 23.40 -26.14
C VAL A 524 11.30 23.04 -25.11
N LEU A 525 11.71 22.49 -23.96
CA LEU A 525 10.79 22.15 -22.87
C LEU A 525 10.10 23.40 -22.30
N GLU A 526 10.87 24.47 -22.08
CA GLU A 526 10.35 25.77 -21.65
C GLU A 526 9.42 26.38 -22.70
N GLY A 527 9.82 26.34 -23.98
CA GLY A 527 9.01 26.79 -25.11
C GLY A 527 7.66 26.08 -25.19
N LEU A 528 7.65 24.75 -25.11
CA LEU A 528 6.43 23.94 -25.10
C LEU A 528 5.50 24.31 -23.93
N LEU A 529 6.03 24.49 -22.72
CA LEU A 529 5.24 24.88 -21.54
C LEU A 529 4.75 26.34 -21.59
N SER A 530 5.50 27.23 -22.25
CA SER A 530 5.16 28.67 -22.35
C SER A 530 3.96 28.95 -23.25
N THR A 531 3.77 28.16 -24.31
CA THR A 531 2.71 28.35 -25.31
C THR A 531 1.39 27.69 -24.91
N MET A 532 1.42 26.73 -23.97
CA MET A 532 0.22 26.04 -23.47
C MET A 532 -0.83 26.98 -22.86
N ALA A 533 -0.51 28.20 -22.43
CA ALA A 533 -1.52 29.09 -21.87
C ALA A 533 -2.42 29.76 -22.93
N LYS A 534 -2.02 29.77 -24.21
CA LYS A 534 -2.59 30.68 -25.23
C LYS A 534 -3.22 30.00 -26.45
N ASP A 535 -2.92 28.73 -26.69
CA ASP A 535 -3.34 28.01 -27.91
C ASP A 535 -4.55 27.06 -27.72
N ASP A 536 -5.11 26.55 -28.82
CA ASP A 536 -6.19 25.55 -28.84
C ASP A 536 -5.80 24.27 -28.06
N PHE A 537 -6.80 23.62 -27.44
CA PHE A 537 -6.64 22.39 -26.67
C PHE A 537 -5.80 21.32 -27.36
N GLU A 538 -5.96 21.10 -28.67
CA GLU A 538 -5.20 20.04 -29.36
C GLU A 538 -3.69 20.38 -29.45
N VAL A 539 -3.34 21.66 -29.62
CA VAL A 539 -1.95 22.13 -29.60
C VAL A 539 -1.37 22.00 -28.19
N ARG A 540 -2.14 22.37 -27.15
CA ARG A 540 -1.75 22.22 -25.73
C ARG A 540 -1.50 20.75 -25.38
N PHE A 541 -2.42 19.87 -25.78
CA PHE A 541 -2.34 18.43 -25.52
C PHE A 541 -1.12 17.78 -26.17
N ARG A 542 -0.86 18.08 -27.45
CA ARG A 542 0.33 17.58 -28.16
C ARG A 542 1.62 18.12 -27.58
N SER A 543 1.63 19.38 -27.14
CA SER A 543 2.79 20.01 -26.49
C SER A 543 3.10 19.35 -25.14
N ALA A 544 2.09 19.08 -24.32
CA ALA A 544 2.28 18.37 -23.04
C ALA A 544 2.83 16.96 -23.23
N ARG A 545 2.35 16.24 -24.25
CA ARG A 545 2.86 14.92 -24.58
C ARG A 545 4.31 14.94 -25.08
N ALA A 546 4.64 15.90 -25.96
CA ALA A 546 6.01 16.07 -26.43
C ALA A 546 6.95 16.37 -25.25
N ALA A 547 6.54 17.25 -24.33
CA ALA A 547 7.28 17.54 -23.10
C ALA A 547 7.50 16.29 -22.24
N VAL A 548 6.46 15.51 -21.95
CA VAL A 548 6.58 14.27 -21.17
C VAL A 548 7.52 13.27 -21.84
N ARG A 549 7.41 13.08 -23.17
CA ARG A 549 8.28 12.16 -23.90
C ARG A 549 9.75 12.60 -23.92
N ILE A 550 10.02 13.89 -23.97
CA ILE A 550 11.38 14.43 -23.82
C ILE A 550 11.92 14.05 -22.44
N VAL A 551 11.18 14.38 -21.36
CA VAL A 551 11.60 14.10 -19.97
C VAL A 551 11.77 12.59 -19.71
N GLN A 552 10.92 11.75 -20.28
CA GLN A 552 11.04 10.29 -20.18
C GLN A 552 12.31 9.74 -20.83
N LYS A 553 12.68 10.27 -22.00
CA LYS A 553 13.88 9.82 -22.74
C LYS A 553 15.17 10.46 -22.21
N HIS A 554 15.06 11.62 -21.59
CA HIS A 554 16.15 12.47 -21.12
C HIS A 554 15.85 12.96 -19.69
N THR A 555 16.08 12.08 -18.72
CA THR A 555 15.75 12.34 -17.31
C THR A 555 16.57 13.47 -16.68
N GLU A 556 17.68 13.86 -17.33
CA GLU A 556 18.49 15.02 -17.01
C GLU A 556 17.81 16.37 -17.33
N LEU A 557 16.79 16.38 -18.18
CA LEU A 557 16.02 17.57 -18.54
C LEU A 557 14.75 17.66 -17.70
N THR A 558 14.81 18.31 -16.55
CA THR A 558 13.64 18.51 -15.67
C THR A 558 13.08 19.93 -15.81
N PRO A 559 11.77 20.10 -16.04
CA PRO A 559 11.14 21.41 -16.03
C PRO A 559 11.09 21.98 -14.60
N ALA A 560 11.00 23.30 -14.46
CA ALA A 560 10.81 23.92 -13.16
C ALA A 560 9.41 23.54 -12.61
N ALA A 561 9.39 22.90 -11.43
CA ALA A 561 8.16 22.44 -10.77
C ALA A 561 7.08 23.54 -10.67
N GLU A 562 7.48 24.76 -10.30
CA GLU A 562 6.59 25.91 -10.20
C GLU A 562 5.84 26.20 -11.52
N ARG A 563 6.54 26.07 -12.66
CA ARG A 563 5.97 26.30 -13.98
C ARG A 563 5.01 25.20 -14.42
N VAL A 564 5.32 23.94 -14.10
CA VAL A 564 4.42 22.80 -14.35
C VAL A 564 3.13 22.97 -13.55
N LEU A 565 3.25 23.30 -12.27
CA LEU A 565 2.09 23.49 -11.38
C LEU A 565 1.23 24.70 -11.80
N GLU A 566 1.84 25.78 -12.27
CA GLU A 566 1.13 26.93 -12.85
C GLU A 566 0.34 26.51 -14.10
N THR A 567 0.96 25.75 -15.01
CA THR A 567 0.32 25.26 -16.24
C THR A 567 -0.85 24.31 -15.94
N VAL A 568 -0.70 23.42 -14.96
CA VAL A 568 -1.78 22.54 -14.49
C VAL A 568 -2.95 23.36 -13.95
N ARG A 569 -2.66 24.41 -13.17
CA ARG A 569 -3.68 25.29 -12.60
C ARG A 569 -4.45 26.04 -13.69
N ASP A 570 -3.74 26.58 -14.68
CA ASP A 570 -4.35 27.27 -15.80
C ASP A 570 -5.24 26.33 -16.62
N GLU A 571 -4.82 25.09 -16.85
CA GLU A 571 -5.63 24.11 -17.58
C GLU A 571 -6.86 23.65 -16.77
N LEU A 572 -6.75 23.52 -15.45
CA LEU A 572 -7.89 23.23 -14.56
C LEU A 572 -8.91 24.37 -14.59
N ARG A 573 -8.45 25.64 -14.60
CA ARG A 573 -9.32 26.83 -14.67
C ARG A 573 -9.98 26.98 -16.05
N ASN A 574 -9.22 26.82 -17.13
CA ASN A 574 -9.73 26.89 -18.51
C ASN A 574 -10.69 25.73 -18.83
N SER A 575 -10.49 24.56 -18.22
CA SER A 575 -11.38 23.41 -18.35
C SER A 575 -12.80 23.66 -17.84
N GLY A 576 -13.07 24.72 -17.07
CA GLY A 576 -14.41 25.09 -16.60
C GLY A 576 -15.36 25.59 -17.69
N VAL A 577 -14.85 26.07 -18.83
CA VAL A 577 -15.66 26.57 -19.95
C VAL A 577 -15.67 25.51 -21.05
N ALA A 578 -16.77 24.76 -21.18
CA ALA A 578 -16.92 23.81 -22.28
C ALA A 578 -17.06 24.56 -23.61
N PRO A 579 -16.17 24.38 -24.61
CA PRO A 579 -16.51 24.80 -25.96
C PRO A 579 -17.56 23.84 -26.55
N PRO A 580 -18.43 24.32 -27.47
CA PRO A 580 -19.40 23.48 -28.15
C PRO A 580 -18.68 22.35 -28.89
N VAL A 581 -19.30 21.17 -28.91
CA VAL A 581 -18.84 20.03 -29.71
C VAL A 581 -19.09 20.37 -31.18
N GLU A 582 -18.15 21.07 -31.80
CA GLU A 582 -18.09 21.19 -33.25
C GLU A 582 -16.91 20.41 -33.81
N SER A 583 -17.22 19.73 -34.89
CA SER A 583 -16.45 18.75 -35.63
C SER A 583 -15.09 19.29 -36.09
N VAL A 584 -14.02 18.75 -35.51
CA VAL A 584 -12.71 18.73 -36.17
C VAL A 584 -12.51 17.33 -36.73
N SER A 585 -12.99 17.14 -37.97
CA SER A 585 -12.63 16.02 -38.83
C SER A 585 -11.22 16.27 -39.36
N VAL A 586 -10.20 15.79 -38.64
CA VAL A 586 -8.86 15.64 -39.22
C VAL A 586 -8.54 14.15 -39.22
N THR A 587 -8.72 13.59 -40.40
CA THR A 587 -8.19 12.31 -40.85
C THR A 587 -6.69 12.21 -40.56
N GLU A 588 -6.26 11.02 -40.12
CA GLU A 588 -4.88 10.51 -40.16
C GLU A 588 -3.84 11.19 -39.25
N ASP A 589 -3.83 10.82 -37.96
CA ASP A 589 -2.80 9.92 -37.42
C ASP A 589 -3.28 9.41 -36.05
N ARG A 590 -2.97 8.16 -35.71
CA ARG A 590 -3.44 7.53 -34.47
C ARG A 590 -2.81 8.23 -33.27
N THR A 591 -3.59 9.02 -32.54
CA THR A 591 -3.16 9.69 -31.29
C THR A 591 -2.95 8.66 -30.17
N GLU A 592 -1.87 7.88 -30.20
CA GLU A 592 -1.48 6.91 -29.15
C GLU A 592 -1.37 7.65 -27.80
N SER A 593 -2.19 7.39 -26.79
CA SER A 593 -2.03 8.05 -25.48
C SER A 593 -0.65 7.75 -24.87
N VAL A 594 -0.03 8.74 -24.21
CA VAL A 594 1.27 8.57 -23.52
C VAL A 594 1.11 7.74 -22.25
N LEU A 595 -0.09 7.78 -21.65
CA LEU A 595 -0.41 7.07 -20.43
C LEU A 595 -1.03 5.68 -20.74
N ILE A 596 -1.84 5.53 -21.79
CA ILE A 596 -2.56 4.27 -22.10
C ILE A 596 -2.64 4.01 -23.62
N SER A 597 -1.80 3.13 -24.18
CA SER A 597 -1.79 2.88 -25.63
C SER A 597 -3.08 2.25 -26.21
N ASP A 598 -3.94 1.65 -25.37
CA ASP A 598 -4.95 0.67 -25.82
C ASP A 598 -6.42 1.06 -25.54
N TYR A 599 -6.74 2.28 -25.08
CA TYR A 599 -8.12 2.69 -24.75
C TYR A 599 -8.78 3.58 -25.84
N PRO A 600 -10.10 3.43 -26.09
CA PRO A 600 -10.82 4.23 -27.09
C PRO A 600 -10.93 5.71 -26.70
N ASN A 601 -10.74 6.58 -27.70
CA ASN A 601 -10.77 8.05 -27.61
C ASN A 601 -12.16 8.61 -27.23
N LEU A 602 -12.55 8.55 -25.97
CA LEU A 602 -13.73 9.24 -25.46
C LEU A 602 -13.45 10.75 -25.30
N PRO A 603 -14.30 11.67 -25.81
CA PRO A 603 -14.08 13.12 -25.74
C PRO A 603 -13.91 13.68 -24.31
N VAL A 604 -14.52 13.02 -23.32
CA VAL A 604 -14.40 13.36 -21.89
C VAL A 604 -13.06 12.87 -21.30
N ALA A 605 -12.42 11.87 -21.90
CA ALA A 605 -11.16 11.31 -21.44
C ALA A 605 -9.94 12.15 -21.79
N ARG A 606 -9.93 12.78 -22.98
CA ARG A 606 -8.76 13.54 -23.46
C ARG A 606 -8.37 14.73 -22.57
N ARG A 607 -9.33 15.42 -21.97
CA ARG A 607 -9.04 16.56 -21.06
C ARG A 607 -8.50 16.12 -19.70
N LEU A 608 -9.06 15.07 -19.12
CA LEU A 608 -8.53 14.48 -17.87
C LEU A 608 -7.14 13.89 -18.10
N GLU A 609 -6.96 13.18 -19.20
CA GLU A 609 -5.67 12.68 -19.65
C GLU A 609 -4.67 13.81 -19.83
N HIS A 610 -5.07 14.96 -20.40
CA HIS A 610 -4.19 16.12 -20.54
C HIS A 610 -3.68 16.63 -19.19
N VAL A 611 -4.57 16.81 -18.21
CA VAL A 611 -4.21 17.24 -16.86
C VAL A 611 -3.25 16.25 -16.19
N LEU A 612 -3.53 14.95 -16.31
CA LEU A 612 -2.66 13.91 -15.75
C LEU A 612 -1.34 13.78 -16.51
N THR A 613 -1.31 14.07 -17.80
CA THR A 613 -0.08 14.15 -18.61
C THR A 613 0.79 15.31 -18.14
N LEU A 614 0.21 16.46 -17.81
CA LEU A 614 0.96 17.58 -17.23
C LEU A 614 1.49 17.24 -15.82
N LEU A 615 0.67 16.62 -14.98
CA LEU A 615 1.09 16.15 -13.66
C LEU A 615 2.18 15.08 -13.73
N ALA A 616 2.27 14.32 -14.83
CA ALA A 616 3.31 13.32 -15.02
C ALA A 616 4.72 13.93 -15.14
N LEU A 617 4.84 15.22 -15.47
CA LEU A 617 6.12 15.95 -15.50
C LEU A 617 6.71 16.16 -14.10
N GLU A 618 5.87 16.22 -13.07
CA GLU A 618 6.27 16.46 -11.67
C GLU A 618 6.18 15.18 -10.84
N CYS A 619 5.05 14.47 -10.94
CA CYS A 619 4.77 13.28 -10.14
C CYS A 619 5.33 11.99 -10.77
N GLY A 620 5.71 12.01 -12.04
CA GLY A 620 6.19 10.83 -12.77
C GLY A 620 5.10 10.11 -13.56
N THR A 621 5.49 9.49 -14.68
CA THR A 621 4.52 8.99 -15.68
C THR A 621 3.83 7.70 -15.29
N ASP A 622 4.55 6.75 -14.69
CA ASP A 622 3.96 5.46 -14.26
C ASP A 622 2.85 5.68 -13.22
N LEU A 623 3.06 6.69 -12.38
CA LEU A 623 2.16 7.09 -11.33
C LEU A 623 0.83 7.62 -11.88
N MET A 624 0.92 8.59 -12.80
CA MET A 624 -0.26 9.19 -13.44
C MET A 624 -0.99 8.20 -14.34
N ARG A 625 -0.26 7.23 -14.89
CA ARG A 625 -0.85 6.09 -15.60
C ARG A 625 -1.70 5.22 -14.68
N SER A 626 -1.20 4.85 -13.49
CA SER A 626 -1.98 4.09 -12.51
C SER A 626 -3.21 4.86 -12.03
N VAL A 627 -3.08 6.18 -11.81
CA VAL A 627 -4.20 7.04 -11.45
C VAL A 627 -5.25 7.05 -12.56
N LEU A 628 -4.83 7.26 -13.82
CA LEU A 628 -5.74 7.27 -14.96
C LEU A 628 -6.52 5.96 -15.10
N LEU A 629 -5.83 4.81 -14.98
CA LEU A 629 -6.45 3.48 -15.01
C LEU A 629 -7.45 3.30 -13.87
N GLY A 630 -7.12 3.75 -12.65
CA GLY A 630 -8.02 3.67 -11.51
C GLY A 630 -9.26 4.57 -11.64
N LEU A 631 -9.13 5.75 -12.26
CA LEU A 631 -10.26 6.65 -12.53
C LEU A 631 -11.26 6.07 -13.54
N TYR A 632 -10.80 5.20 -14.44
CA TYR A 632 -11.64 4.50 -15.42
C TYR A 632 -12.09 3.10 -15.00
N SER A 633 -11.60 2.61 -13.87
CA SER A 633 -11.97 1.30 -13.35
C SER A 633 -13.44 1.29 -12.92
N GLU A 634 -14.17 0.25 -13.33
CA GLU A 634 -15.53 -0.01 -12.86
C GLU A 634 -15.56 -0.43 -11.39
N ASN A 635 -14.43 -0.91 -10.88
CA ASN A 635 -14.27 -1.35 -9.50
C ASN A 635 -14.02 -0.13 -8.57
N PRO A 636 -14.91 0.11 -7.59
CA PRO A 636 -14.85 1.25 -6.67
C PRO A 636 -13.54 1.36 -5.87
N ALA A 637 -12.85 0.24 -5.60
CA ALA A 637 -11.61 0.22 -4.83
C ALA A 637 -10.44 0.85 -5.61
N PHE A 638 -10.33 0.56 -6.91
CA PHE A 638 -9.31 1.18 -7.77
C PHE A 638 -9.56 2.68 -7.96
N LEU A 639 -10.83 3.07 -8.05
CA LEU A 639 -11.22 4.48 -8.07
C LEU A 639 -10.87 5.17 -6.75
N GLY A 640 -11.18 4.53 -5.61
CA GLY A 640 -10.83 5.02 -4.28
C GLY A 640 -9.32 5.23 -4.11
N ASN A 641 -8.52 4.25 -4.52
CA ASN A 641 -7.06 4.32 -4.46
C ASN A 641 -6.51 5.42 -5.37
N ALA A 642 -7.03 5.57 -6.60
CA ALA A 642 -6.61 6.65 -7.50
C ALA A 642 -6.93 8.05 -6.93
N LEU A 643 -8.10 8.21 -6.29
CA LEU A 643 -8.51 9.45 -5.65
C LEU A 643 -7.69 9.76 -4.40
N GLU A 644 -7.44 8.77 -3.54
CA GLU A 644 -6.59 8.92 -2.35
C GLU A 644 -5.12 9.21 -2.73
N TYR A 645 -4.67 8.62 -3.83
CA TYR A 645 -3.35 8.86 -4.35
C TYR A 645 -3.19 10.28 -4.91
N LEU A 646 -4.18 10.77 -5.65
CA LEU A 646 -4.25 12.17 -6.07
C LEU A 646 -4.28 13.11 -4.86
N ASP A 647 -5.05 12.79 -3.82
CA ASP A 647 -5.14 13.61 -2.60
C ASP A 647 -3.86 13.59 -1.74
N SER A 648 -2.98 12.59 -1.90
CA SER A 648 -1.71 12.54 -1.17
C SER A 648 -0.53 13.10 -1.95
N SER A 649 -0.58 13.06 -3.28
CA SER A 649 0.54 13.45 -4.16
C SER A 649 0.43 14.88 -4.68
N LEU A 650 -0.77 15.49 -4.64
CA LEU A 650 -0.95 16.87 -5.06
C LEU A 650 -0.47 17.86 -3.97
N PRO A 651 0.21 18.95 -4.35
CA PRO A 651 0.48 20.08 -3.46
C PRO A 651 -0.80 20.61 -2.79
N GLU A 652 -0.70 21.09 -1.54
CA GLU A 652 -1.85 21.53 -0.72
C GLU A 652 -2.77 22.54 -1.42
N ASP A 653 -2.19 23.42 -2.23
CA ASP A 653 -2.93 24.43 -2.98
C ASP A 653 -3.77 23.82 -4.11
N LEU A 654 -3.25 22.78 -4.79
CA LEU A 654 -3.99 22.07 -5.84
C LEU A 654 -5.04 21.12 -5.25
N ARG A 655 -4.81 20.54 -4.07
CA ARG A 655 -5.77 19.65 -3.39
C ARG A 655 -7.13 20.31 -3.10
N ARG A 656 -7.17 21.64 -2.94
CA ARG A 656 -8.42 22.39 -2.72
C ARG A 656 -9.17 22.69 -4.01
N GLU A 657 -8.46 22.98 -5.10
CA GLU A 657 -9.06 23.31 -6.41
C GLU A 657 -9.48 22.05 -7.20
N PHE A 658 -8.76 20.93 -7.01
CA PHE A 658 -8.94 19.70 -7.78
C PHE A 658 -10.34 19.05 -7.63
N PRO A 659 -10.94 18.92 -6.42
CA PRO A 659 -12.26 18.32 -6.24
C PRO A 659 -13.41 19.18 -6.77
N GLU A 660 -13.30 20.51 -6.73
CA GLU A 660 -14.37 21.41 -7.19
C GLU A 660 -14.54 21.39 -8.72
N VAL A 661 -13.43 21.28 -9.46
CA VAL A 661 -13.42 21.27 -10.93
C VAL A 661 -13.77 19.89 -11.52
N LEU A 662 -13.34 18.80 -10.85
CA LEU A 662 -13.54 17.42 -11.32
C LEU A 662 -14.72 16.68 -10.67
N GLY A 663 -15.20 17.13 -9.50
CA GLY A 663 -16.27 16.46 -8.74
C GLY A 663 -17.57 16.30 -9.53
N GLY A 664 -17.98 17.34 -10.27
CA GLY A 664 -19.17 17.30 -11.14
C GLY A 664 -18.99 16.49 -12.43
N ARG A 665 -17.77 16.03 -12.74
CA ARG A 665 -17.43 15.22 -13.93
C ARG A 665 -17.20 13.76 -13.57
N LEU A 666 -16.57 13.49 -12.42
CA LEU A 666 -16.48 12.15 -11.82
C LEU A 666 -17.88 11.57 -11.55
N GLN A 667 -18.83 12.38 -11.05
CA GLN A 667 -20.23 11.98 -10.92
C GLN A 667 -20.92 11.65 -12.25
N ARG A 668 -20.54 12.32 -13.36
CA ARG A 668 -21.10 12.06 -14.70
C ARG A 668 -20.54 10.79 -15.34
N LEU A 669 -19.23 10.53 -15.17
CA LEU A 669 -18.56 9.28 -15.57
C LEU A 669 -19.09 8.06 -14.80
N GLN A 670 -19.64 8.29 -13.60
CA GLN A 670 -20.27 7.27 -12.76
C GLN A 670 -21.73 6.96 -13.11
N SER A 671 -22.37 7.70 -14.01
CA SER A 671 -23.79 7.47 -14.32
C SER A 671 -23.97 6.25 -15.24
N PRO A 672 -24.91 5.32 -14.94
CA PRO A 672 -25.15 4.12 -15.76
C PRO A 672 -25.41 4.42 -17.24
N THR A 673 -26.09 5.55 -17.51
CA THR A 673 -26.40 6.05 -18.84
C THR A 673 -25.19 6.58 -19.62
N ALA A 674 -24.15 7.09 -18.93
CA ALA A 674 -22.90 7.50 -19.58
C ALA A 674 -22.05 6.28 -19.98
N ARG A 675 -22.07 5.21 -19.16
CA ARG A 675 -21.40 3.94 -19.47
C ARG A 675 -22.03 3.22 -20.65
N GLU A 676 -23.37 3.18 -20.72
CA GLU A 676 -24.09 2.64 -21.88
C GLU A 676 -23.85 3.44 -23.16
N ARG A 677 -23.74 4.78 -23.07
CA ARG A 677 -23.39 5.62 -24.25
C ARG A 677 -21.95 5.39 -24.71
N ALA A 678 -21.00 5.33 -23.78
CA ALA A 678 -19.60 5.04 -24.13
C ALA A 678 -19.43 3.66 -24.77
N ALA A 679 -20.14 2.63 -24.26
CA ALA A 679 -20.16 1.31 -24.88
C ALA A 679 -20.78 1.34 -26.29
N ARG A 680 -21.89 2.06 -26.49
CA ARG A 680 -22.53 2.24 -27.82
C ARG A 680 -21.65 3.02 -28.80
N ASP A 681 -20.92 4.03 -28.34
CA ASP A 681 -20.00 4.81 -29.18
C ASP A 681 -18.79 3.97 -29.61
N VAL A 682 -18.28 3.11 -28.71
CA VAL A 682 -17.22 2.13 -29.02
C VAL A 682 -17.72 1.06 -29.98
N GLU A 683 -18.93 0.53 -29.78
CA GLU A 683 -19.56 -0.43 -30.69
C GLU A 683 -19.81 0.18 -32.08
N ALA A 684 -20.31 1.41 -32.16
CA ALA A 684 -20.49 2.14 -33.41
C ALA A 684 -19.16 2.41 -34.14
N GLU A 685 -18.09 2.68 -33.40
CA GLU A 685 -16.76 2.90 -33.96
C GLU A 685 -16.12 1.59 -34.45
N LEU A 686 -16.28 0.50 -33.70
CA LEU A 686 -15.85 -0.84 -34.13
C LEU A 686 -16.63 -1.31 -35.37
N LEU A 687 -17.93 -1.00 -35.46
CA LEU A 687 -18.75 -1.26 -36.64
C LEU A 687 -18.32 -0.41 -37.85
N ARG A 688 -17.97 0.87 -37.65
CA ARG A 688 -17.36 1.71 -38.69
C ARG A 688 -16.02 1.15 -39.16
N GLN A 689 -15.16 0.71 -38.24
CA GLN A 689 -13.87 0.09 -38.58
C GLN A 689 -14.04 -1.24 -39.32
N ALA A 690 -15.06 -2.03 -38.96
CA ALA A 690 -15.41 -3.26 -39.67
C ALA A 690 -15.95 -2.97 -41.09
N GLN A 691 -16.84 -1.98 -41.25
CA GLN A 691 -17.36 -1.56 -42.55
C GLN A 691 -16.28 -1.00 -43.48
N THR A 692 -15.36 -0.18 -42.94
CA THR A 692 -14.24 0.40 -43.71
C THR A 692 -13.25 -0.67 -44.17
N ARG A 693 -13.10 -1.76 -43.39
CA ARG A 693 -12.27 -2.93 -43.76
C ARG A 693 -12.90 -3.86 -44.79
N ILE A 694 -14.22 -3.89 -44.91
CA ILE A 694 -14.94 -4.83 -45.80
C ILE A 694 -15.28 -4.21 -47.16
N LEU A 695 -15.59 -2.91 -47.24
CA LEU A 695 -16.15 -2.30 -48.46
C LEU A 695 -15.26 -1.29 -49.20
N GLY A 696 -14.10 -0.91 -48.65
CA GLY A 696 -13.24 0.12 -49.25
C GLY A 696 -13.86 1.53 -49.23
N PRO A 697 -13.06 2.59 -49.38
CA PRO A 697 -13.53 3.97 -49.26
C PRO A 697 -14.26 4.39 -50.55
N GLY A 698 -15.54 4.09 -50.65
CA GLY A 698 -16.37 4.48 -51.80
C GLY A 698 -17.89 4.40 -51.61
N PHE A 699 -18.39 3.76 -50.55
CA PHE A 699 -19.82 3.71 -50.26
C PHE A 699 -20.14 4.52 -48.99
N GLY A 700 -20.47 5.79 -49.16
CA GLY A 700 -21.23 6.53 -48.15
C GLY A 700 -22.69 6.03 -48.11
N PRO A 701 -23.43 6.25 -47.00
CA PRO A 701 -24.82 5.83 -46.92
C PRO A 701 -25.65 6.65 -47.93
N GLY A 702 -26.29 5.96 -48.88
CA GLY A 702 -27.28 6.57 -49.76
C GLY A 702 -28.41 7.17 -48.93
N ASP A 703 -28.76 8.40 -49.26
CA ASP A 703 -29.89 9.16 -48.70
C ASP A 703 -31.19 8.37 -48.93
N PRO A 704 -32.00 8.06 -47.90
CA PRO A 704 -33.25 7.33 -48.08
C PRO A 704 -34.35 8.28 -48.55
N LYS A 705 -34.19 8.83 -49.76
CA LYS A 705 -35.21 9.60 -50.49
C LYS A 705 -34.99 9.50 -51.99
N ASP A 706 -35.34 8.35 -52.56
CA ASP A 706 -36.06 8.26 -53.83
C ASP A 706 -36.13 6.79 -54.24
N GLU A 707 -37.32 6.21 -54.17
CA GLU A 707 -37.82 5.26 -55.18
C GLU A 707 -39.32 5.03 -54.92
N SER A 708 -40.12 5.94 -55.46
CA SER A 708 -41.49 5.67 -55.88
C SER A 708 -41.50 5.54 -57.40
N ASN A 709 -41.48 4.30 -57.90
CA ASN A 709 -42.32 3.77 -58.99
C ASN A 709 -41.87 2.37 -59.40
#